data_AF-A0A928N6G0-F1
#
_entry.id   AF-A0A928N6G0-F1
#
_cell.length_a   1.000
_cell.length_b   1.000
_cell.length_c   1.000
_cell.angle_alpha   90.00
_cell.angle_beta   90.00
_cell.angle_gamma   90.00
#
_symmetry.space_group_name_H-M   'P 1'
#
loop_
_entity.id
_entity.type
_entity.pdbx_description
1 polymer ?
#
loop_
_entity_poly.entity_id
_entity_poly.type
_entity_poly.pdbx_seq_one_letter_code
_entity_poly.pdbx_strand_id
1 'polypeptide(L)'
;MKILKYSIPKGRWKALEENKKEAVFLNVSKAVSVISVLALVLFVFIFREYITVENVLKITPKSQKIASLFLIGLYILKSLTILFPAMVLYIVSGIVLPLPFAILVNFIGMFLENTLEYAVGYRAGAGLSDYLEGKYLRIRKLGDITAKNEFFVSYILRISPLLPVGIVGMLLGGKRIDFKKYTIGSLLGMAPFMIAATALGVNILSPLSFEFFISCSLIVFIIALSFLYLGLSKRRLQKRAVKTRPKWMRIVFRRRVFVILLLVLQVFLIVLMFLSAGTNYSVFAPVMSIISYVVAVFILGAEDKPAYKLTWVVLILAFPFFGGMFYLIIRNQWTAKSFDKKFKTAEEQCRELLVCGDESLEKIKEFDRACYLNSNYLYSYAGFPVYENTQAQYLKSGEEKFEQLVCELKKAEKFIFLEYFIISQGYMWETILKILEEKAQSGVDVRVIFDDIGCFMLLPKDYHKTLEKAQIKCVLFNPFVPVLSTVQNNRDHRKIAIIDGLVAFTGGINIGDEYINREERFGHWKDCAIMVKGKAVWSFTVMFLQMWNVFRKDDEDFNIFRAETEEVSDGFVQPYSDRPLDGKAVVEHVYMSIISRACDYLYITTPYLILEDSMSSALCEAAKCGVDVKIITPHVPDKAYVHLTTRSYYAELIKAGVKIYEYKKGFIHSKVFLSDDKTASIGTANADYRSLYLHFECGALIHGCKTIYDIKKDFLETLDECIEIKESDCKRNLFMRIIQRLLRLFAPLM
;
A
#
# COMPACT_ATOMS: atom_id res chain seq x y z
N MET A 1 25.78 22.54 -39.86
CA MET A 1 26.21 22.04 -38.54
C MET A 1 26.04 20.53 -38.55
N LYS A 2 27.02 19.65 -38.84
CA LYS A 2 28.36 19.40 -38.29
C LYS A 2 28.39 19.19 -36.76
N ILE A 3 28.79 17.96 -36.36
CA ILE A 3 29.24 17.47 -35.02
C ILE A 3 28.05 17.09 -34.09
N LEU A 4 27.80 15.85 -33.60
CA LEU A 4 28.61 14.66 -33.24
C LEU A 4 27.87 13.34 -33.57
N LYS A 5 28.57 12.40 -34.23
CA LYS A 5 28.24 10.97 -34.31
C LYS A 5 28.74 10.27 -33.04
N TYR A 6 27.85 9.72 -32.23
CA TYR A 6 28.20 8.65 -31.29
C TYR A 6 27.92 7.29 -31.94
N SER A 7 28.97 6.51 -32.11
CA SER A 7 28.99 5.15 -32.67
C SER A 7 28.31 4.16 -31.73
N ILE A 8 27.12 3.68 -32.09
CA ILE A 8 26.52 2.50 -31.48
C ILE A 8 27.06 1.26 -32.23
N PRO A 9 27.63 0.25 -31.55
CA PRO A 9 28.14 -0.95 -32.22
C PRO A 9 27.02 -1.71 -32.94
N LYS A 10 27.27 -2.17 -34.18
CA LYS A 10 26.33 -2.90 -35.05
C LYS A 10 25.67 -4.13 -34.38
N GLY A 11 26.24 -4.69 -33.31
CA GLY A 11 25.65 -5.80 -32.54
C GLY A 11 24.42 -5.41 -31.70
N ARG A 12 24.22 -4.11 -31.39
CA ARG A 12 23.10 -3.66 -30.54
C ARG A 12 21.78 -3.52 -31.30
N TRP A 13 21.82 -3.37 -32.62
CA TRP A 13 20.62 -3.32 -33.47
C TRP A 13 19.92 -4.67 -33.58
N LYS A 14 20.67 -5.77 -33.71
CA LYS A 14 20.12 -7.13 -33.70
C LYS A 14 19.43 -7.46 -32.36
N ALA A 15 20.06 -7.10 -31.24
CA ALA A 15 19.49 -7.26 -29.90
C ALA A 15 18.28 -6.36 -29.63
N LEU A 16 18.21 -5.16 -30.22
CA LEU A 16 17.05 -4.25 -30.10
C LEU A 16 15.88 -4.67 -31.01
N GLU A 17 16.14 -5.24 -32.18
CA GLU A 17 15.12 -5.82 -33.06
C GLU A 17 14.58 -7.15 -32.53
N GLU A 18 15.43 -8.00 -31.96
CA GLU A 18 15.03 -9.23 -31.26
C GLU A 18 14.23 -8.88 -29.99
N ASN A 19 14.67 -7.91 -29.18
CA ASN A 19 13.88 -7.41 -28.03
C ASN A 19 12.54 -6.77 -28.45
N LYS A 20 12.46 -6.10 -29.61
CA LYS A 20 11.20 -5.54 -30.11
C LYS A 20 10.25 -6.65 -30.59
N LYS A 21 10.75 -7.66 -31.31
CA LYS A 21 9.94 -8.81 -31.74
C LYS A 21 9.48 -9.65 -30.55
N GLU A 22 10.35 -9.86 -29.56
CA GLU A 22 10.00 -10.50 -28.29
C GLU A 22 9.02 -9.67 -27.47
N ALA A 23 9.18 -8.34 -27.39
CA ALA A 23 8.24 -7.46 -26.69
C ALA A 23 6.86 -7.39 -27.37
N VAL A 24 6.79 -7.44 -28.70
CA VAL A 24 5.54 -7.53 -29.46
C VAL A 24 4.88 -8.88 -29.24
N PHE A 25 5.63 -9.99 -29.38
CA PHE A 25 5.13 -11.34 -29.08
C PHE A 25 4.65 -11.45 -27.63
N LEU A 26 5.30 -10.78 -26.68
CA LEU A 26 4.91 -10.76 -25.28
C LEU A 26 3.75 -9.84 -24.93
N ASN A 27 3.63 -8.68 -25.58
CA ASN A 27 2.47 -7.80 -25.39
C ASN A 27 1.23 -8.45 -26.00
N VAL A 28 1.39 -9.16 -27.11
CA VAL A 28 0.38 -10.05 -27.67
C VAL A 28 0.10 -11.20 -26.69
N SER A 29 1.11 -11.89 -26.15
CA SER A 29 0.89 -12.98 -25.18
C SER A 29 0.23 -12.52 -23.87
N LYS A 30 0.60 -11.36 -23.31
CA LYS A 30 -0.05 -10.76 -22.13
C LYS A 30 -1.46 -10.29 -22.41
N ALA A 31 -1.67 -9.61 -23.54
CA ALA A 31 -3.01 -9.23 -23.98
C ALA A 31 -3.84 -10.49 -24.17
N VAL A 32 -3.32 -11.51 -24.84
CA VAL A 32 -3.97 -12.82 -25.01
C VAL A 32 -4.22 -13.50 -23.67
N SER A 33 -3.33 -13.47 -22.68
CA SER A 33 -3.59 -14.06 -21.36
C SER A 33 -4.64 -13.30 -20.55
N VAL A 34 -4.60 -11.97 -20.55
CA VAL A 34 -5.60 -11.13 -19.86
C VAL A 34 -6.95 -11.23 -20.56
N ILE A 35 -6.96 -11.20 -21.90
CA ILE A 35 -8.14 -11.44 -22.73
C ILE A 35 -8.64 -12.86 -22.55
N SER A 36 -7.77 -13.87 -22.39
CA SER A 36 -8.16 -15.26 -22.15
C SER A 36 -8.77 -15.44 -20.76
N VAL A 37 -8.20 -14.83 -19.73
CA VAL A 37 -8.75 -14.85 -18.36
C VAL A 37 -10.06 -14.07 -18.30
N LEU A 38 -10.13 -12.88 -18.91
CA LEU A 38 -11.36 -12.10 -18.99
C LEU A 38 -12.41 -12.81 -19.84
N ALA A 39 -12.03 -13.41 -20.98
CA ALA A 39 -12.93 -14.22 -21.80
C ALA A 39 -13.38 -15.47 -21.06
N LEU A 40 -12.53 -16.11 -20.25
CA LEU A 40 -12.91 -17.24 -19.40
C LEU A 40 -13.87 -16.79 -18.29
N VAL A 41 -13.61 -15.68 -17.62
CA VAL A 41 -14.50 -15.12 -16.58
C VAL A 41 -15.83 -14.69 -17.21
N LEU A 42 -15.80 -14.04 -18.37
CA LEU A 42 -16.98 -13.63 -19.12
C LEU A 42 -17.74 -14.84 -19.66
N PHE A 43 -17.04 -15.86 -20.15
CA PHE A 43 -17.61 -17.14 -20.59
C PHE A 43 -18.26 -17.86 -19.41
N VAL A 44 -17.57 -18.02 -18.28
CA VAL A 44 -18.13 -18.62 -17.06
C VAL A 44 -19.33 -17.82 -16.55
N PHE A 45 -19.30 -16.49 -16.65
CA PHE A 45 -20.41 -15.63 -16.22
C PHE A 45 -21.61 -15.67 -17.17
N ILE A 46 -21.40 -15.58 -18.49
CA ILE A 46 -22.43 -15.65 -19.54
C ILE A 46 -23.07 -17.04 -19.55
N PHE A 47 -22.25 -18.08 -19.47
CA PHE A 47 -22.69 -19.45 -19.50
C PHE A 47 -22.87 -20.04 -18.10
N ARG A 48 -22.94 -19.24 -17.01
CA ARG A 48 -23.06 -19.77 -15.63
C ARG A 48 -24.28 -20.65 -15.42
N GLU A 49 -25.36 -20.39 -16.17
CA GLU A 49 -26.60 -21.17 -16.16
C GLU A 49 -26.47 -22.47 -16.99
N TYR A 50 -25.50 -22.54 -17.91
CA TYR A 50 -25.18 -23.70 -18.75
C TYR A 50 -23.96 -24.51 -18.27
N ILE A 51 -23.06 -23.92 -17.49
CA ILE A 51 -21.89 -24.55 -16.84
C ILE A 51 -22.25 -24.85 -15.37
N THR A 52 -23.46 -25.32 -15.15
CA THR A 52 -23.78 -26.02 -13.91
C THR A 52 -23.20 -27.42 -13.99
N VAL A 53 -22.82 -28.01 -12.87
CA VAL A 53 -22.26 -29.38 -12.86
C VAL A 53 -23.24 -30.36 -13.51
N GLU A 54 -24.54 -30.15 -13.32
CA GLU A 54 -25.62 -30.90 -13.97
C GLU A 54 -25.59 -30.83 -15.51
N ASN A 55 -25.32 -29.65 -16.08
CA ASN A 55 -25.27 -29.47 -17.53
C ASN A 55 -23.94 -29.94 -18.13
N VAL A 56 -22.83 -29.81 -17.40
CA VAL A 56 -21.54 -30.42 -17.78
C VAL A 56 -21.68 -31.95 -17.82
N LEU A 57 -22.32 -32.55 -16.82
CA LEU A 57 -22.59 -34.00 -16.80
C LEU A 57 -23.51 -34.46 -17.95
N LYS A 58 -24.43 -33.61 -18.42
CA LYS A 58 -25.27 -33.90 -19.62
C LYS A 58 -24.47 -33.90 -20.93
N ILE A 59 -23.44 -33.07 -21.04
CA ILE A 59 -22.60 -32.91 -22.26
C ILE A 59 -21.39 -33.86 -22.22
N THR A 60 -21.02 -34.32 -21.03
CA THR A 60 -19.91 -35.25 -20.83
C THR A 60 -20.18 -36.57 -21.55
N PRO A 61 -19.21 -37.13 -22.30
CA PRO A 61 -19.38 -38.42 -22.95
C PRO A 61 -19.78 -39.48 -21.92
N LYS A 62 -20.93 -40.16 -22.14
CA LYS A 62 -21.39 -41.26 -21.26
C LYS A 62 -20.37 -42.41 -21.16
N SER A 63 -19.45 -42.50 -22.13
CA SER A 63 -18.36 -43.47 -22.12
C SER A 63 -17.15 -42.90 -21.38
N GLN A 64 -16.75 -43.59 -20.31
CA GLN A 64 -15.54 -43.28 -19.54
C GLN A 64 -14.29 -43.20 -20.43
N LYS A 65 -14.18 -44.07 -21.45
CA LYS A 65 -13.05 -44.06 -22.40
C LYS A 65 -12.98 -42.76 -23.22
N ILE A 66 -14.13 -42.28 -23.69
CA ILE A 66 -14.21 -41.05 -24.49
C ILE A 66 -13.95 -39.82 -23.60
N ALA A 67 -14.48 -39.82 -22.38
CA ALA A 67 -14.21 -38.77 -21.40
C ALA A 67 -12.72 -38.70 -21.01
N SER A 68 -12.05 -39.86 -20.82
CA SER A 68 -10.61 -39.92 -20.57
C SER A 68 -9.79 -39.36 -21.73
N LEU A 69 -10.12 -39.73 -22.98
CA LEU A 69 -9.43 -39.22 -24.17
C LEU A 69 -9.63 -37.70 -24.35
N PHE A 70 -10.83 -37.22 -24.08
CA PHE A 70 -11.14 -35.79 -24.13
C PHE A 70 -10.34 -34.99 -23.08
N LEU A 71 -10.29 -35.47 -21.84
CA LEU A 71 -9.49 -34.85 -20.78
C LEU A 71 -8.01 -34.82 -21.12
N ILE A 72 -7.45 -35.90 -21.67
CA ILE A 72 -6.07 -35.95 -22.16
C ILE A 72 -5.84 -34.91 -23.27
N GLY A 73 -6.79 -34.76 -24.19
CA GLY A 73 -6.76 -33.69 -25.21
C GLY A 73 -6.72 -32.29 -24.60
N LEU A 74 -7.47 -32.05 -23.53
CA LEU A 74 -7.46 -30.77 -22.80
C LEU A 74 -6.12 -30.49 -22.10
N TYR A 75 -5.44 -31.51 -21.54
CA TYR A 75 -4.08 -31.35 -21.00
C TYR A 75 -3.09 -30.92 -22.08
N ILE A 76 -3.16 -31.52 -23.27
CA ILE A 76 -2.32 -31.15 -24.42
C ILE A 76 -2.64 -29.72 -24.86
N LEU A 77 -3.92 -29.35 -25.00
CA LEU A 77 -4.31 -27.99 -25.35
C LEU A 77 -3.87 -26.96 -24.30
N LYS A 78 -3.98 -27.30 -23.01
CA LYS A 78 -3.48 -26.49 -21.89
C LYS A 78 -1.96 -26.36 -21.90
N SER A 79 -1.21 -27.34 -22.37
CA SER A 79 0.26 -27.22 -22.49
C SER A 79 0.67 -26.24 -23.61
N LEU A 80 -0.22 -26.02 -24.59
CA LEU A 80 -0.02 -25.12 -25.73
C LEU A 80 -0.58 -23.70 -25.47
N THR A 81 -1.32 -23.50 -24.37
CA THR A 81 -2.08 -22.26 -24.10
C THR A 81 -2.08 -21.90 -22.60
N ILE A 82 -2.11 -20.62 -22.22
CA ILE A 82 -2.21 -20.19 -20.79
C ILE A 82 -3.70 -20.07 -20.37
N LEU A 83 -4.59 -20.85 -20.98
CA LEU A 83 -6.04 -20.59 -20.94
C LEU A 83 -6.66 -20.82 -19.55
N PHE A 84 -6.17 -21.77 -18.74
CA PHE A 84 -6.68 -22.01 -17.38
C PHE A 84 -5.72 -22.86 -16.50
N PRO A 85 -5.86 -22.85 -15.15
CA PRO A 85 -5.00 -23.62 -14.23
C PRO A 85 -5.19 -25.14 -14.33
N ALA A 86 -4.10 -25.92 -14.23
CA ALA A 86 -4.15 -27.39 -14.26
C ALA A 86 -5.04 -28.01 -13.16
N MET A 87 -5.22 -27.29 -12.04
CA MET A 87 -6.14 -27.68 -10.95
C MET A 87 -7.58 -27.90 -11.44
N VAL A 88 -8.02 -27.12 -12.44
CA VAL A 88 -9.36 -27.26 -13.02
C VAL A 88 -9.51 -28.65 -13.66
N LEU A 89 -8.48 -29.15 -14.35
CA LEU A 89 -8.52 -30.49 -14.95
C LEU A 89 -8.53 -31.58 -13.90
N TYR A 90 -7.80 -31.40 -12.78
CA TYR A 90 -7.83 -32.35 -11.67
C TYR A 90 -9.25 -32.48 -11.10
N ILE A 91 -9.90 -31.34 -10.83
CA ILE A 91 -11.26 -31.31 -10.29
C ILE A 91 -12.25 -31.88 -11.30
N VAL A 92 -12.20 -31.44 -12.57
CA VAL A 92 -13.12 -31.91 -13.62
C VAL A 92 -13.00 -33.41 -13.85
N SER A 93 -11.79 -33.97 -13.81
CA SER A 93 -11.62 -35.42 -13.93
C SER A 93 -12.28 -36.18 -12.76
N GLY A 94 -12.24 -35.63 -11.54
CA GLY A 94 -12.90 -36.20 -10.36
C GLY A 94 -14.43 -36.11 -10.42
N ILE A 95 -14.96 -35.08 -11.08
CA ILE A 95 -16.40 -34.94 -11.35
C ILE A 95 -16.87 -36.00 -12.35
N VAL A 96 -16.06 -36.24 -13.39
CA VAL A 96 -16.47 -36.98 -14.60
C VAL A 96 -16.13 -38.46 -14.54
N LEU A 97 -15.08 -38.84 -13.81
CA LEU A 97 -14.56 -40.21 -13.77
C LEU A 97 -14.54 -40.75 -12.32
N PRO A 98 -14.69 -42.07 -12.13
CA PRO A 98 -14.43 -42.69 -10.84
C PRO A 98 -13.02 -42.37 -10.35
N LEU A 99 -12.85 -42.15 -9.04
CA LEU A 99 -11.60 -41.64 -8.46
C LEU A 99 -10.32 -42.36 -8.94
N PRO A 100 -10.24 -43.71 -8.99
CA PRO A 100 -9.03 -44.39 -9.47
C PRO A 100 -8.70 -44.08 -10.94
N PHE A 101 -9.74 -43.98 -11.79
CA PHE A 101 -9.60 -43.62 -13.19
C PHE A 101 -9.26 -42.13 -13.38
N ALA A 102 -9.88 -41.25 -12.59
CA ALA A 102 -9.58 -39.82 -12.60
C ALA A 102 -8.11 -39.55 -12.24
N ILE A 103 -7.61 -40.19 -11.18
CA ILE A 103 -6.20 -40.10 -10.76
C ILE A 103 -5.27 -40.60 -11.88
N LEU A 104 -5.58 -41.74 -12.51
CA LEU A 104 -4.79 -42.29 -13.61
C LEU A 104 -4.74 -41.34 -14.83
N VAL A 105 -5.90 -40.82 -15.24
CA VAL A 105 -6.01 -39.85 -16.36
C VAL A 105 -5.24 -38.58 -16.05
N ASN A 106 -5.29 -38.07 -14.82
CA ASN A 106 -4.52 -36.89 -14.41
C ASN A 106 -3.02 -37.16 -14.39
N PHE A 107 -2.56 -38.34 -13.99
CA PHE A 107 -1.14 -38.69 -14.07
C PHE A 107 -0.64 -38.71 -15.52
N ILE A 108 -1.42 -39.30 -16.44
CA ILE A 108 -1.10 -39.32 -17.87
C ILE A 108 -1.11 -37.89 -18.44
N GLY A 109 -2.14 -37.10 -18.13
CA GLY A 109 -2.26 -35.71 -18.56
C GLY A 109 -1.11 -34.83 -18.05
N MET A 110 -0.79 -34.95 -16.76
CA MET A 110 0.32 -34.24 -16.11
C MET A 110 1.67 -34.63 -16.68
N PHE A 111 1.88 -35.91 -17.05
CA PHE A 111 3.09 -36.36 -17.73
C PHE A 111 3.24 -35.70 -19.11
N LEU A 112 2.17 -35.71 -19.92
CA LEU A 112 2.17 -35.11 -21.26
C LEU A 112 2.37 -33.59 -21.21
N GLU A 113 1.65 -32.92 -20.30
CA GLU A 113 1.77 -31.49 -20.03
C GLU A 113 3.21 -31.10 -19.68
N ASN A 114 3.79 -31.74 -18.67
CA ASN A 114 5.16 -31.45 -18.23
C ASN A 114 6.19 -31.76 -19.32
N THR A 115 5.95 -32.77 -20.15
CA THR A 115 6.84 -33.15 -21.27
C THR A 115 6.83 -32.08 -22.36
N LEU A 116 5.65 -31.58 -22.74
CA LEU A 116 5.49 -30.54 -23.74
C LEU A 116 6.11 -29.21 -23.28
N GLU A 117 5.85 -28.80 -22.03
CA GLU A 117 6.42 -27.58 -21.45
C GLU A 117 7.94 -27.64 -21.37
N TYR A 118 8.49 -28.79 -20.96
CA TYR A 118 9.94 -29.04 -20.96
C TYR A 118 10.51 -28.98 -22.38
N ALA A 119 9.87 -29.62 -23.36
CA ALA A 119 10.33 -29.63 -24.75
C ALA A 119 10.33 -28.23 -25.38
N VAL A 120 9.32 -27.40 -25.08
CA VAL A 120 9.26 -25.99 -25.49
C VAL A 120 10.46 -25.23 -24.91
N GLY A 121 10.70 -25.36 -23.61
CA GLY A 121 11.87 -24.77 -22.95
C GLY A 121 13.20 -25.23 -23.55
N TYR A 122 13.35 -26.54 -23.74
CA TYR A 122 14.54 -27.17 -24.29
C TYR A 122 14.87 -26.65 -25.70
N ARG A 123 13.84 -26.47 -26.55
CA ARG A 123 14.00 -25.91 -27.90
C ARG A 123 14.28 -24.40 -27.90
N ALA A 124 13.67 -23.64 -27.00
CA ALA A 124 13.88 -22.19 -26.90
C ALA A 124 15.26 -21.83 -26.30
N GLY A 125 15.89 -22.75 -25.57
CA GLY A 125 17.25 -22.61 -25.05
C GLY A 125 17.38 -21.67 -23.85
N ALA A 126 18.63 -21.33 -23.52
CA ALA A 126 18.96 -20.59 -22.30
C ALA A 126 18.40 -19.15 -22.29
N GLY A 127 18.24 -18.50 -23.44
CA GLY A 127 17.72 -17.12 -23.52
C GLY A 127 16.31 -16.96 -22.95
N LEU A 128 15.39 -17.87 -23.29
CA LEU A 128 14.04 -17.88 -22.71
C LEU A 128 14.10 -18.21 -21.21
N SER A 129 14.97 -19.14 -20.81
CA SER A 129 15.14 -19.53 -19.41
C SER A 129 15.64 -18.34 -18.56
N ASP A 130 16.66 -17.63 -19.03
CA ASP A 130 17.26 -16.47 -18.36
C ASP A 130 16.28 -15.28 -18.30
N TYR A 131 15.48 -15.07 -19.34
CA TYR A 131 14.40 -14.07 -19.36
C TYR A 131 13.30 -14.37 -18.32
N LEU A 132 12.79 -15.61 -18.31
CA LEU A 132 11.77 -16.05 -17.37
C LEU A 132 12.31 -16.02 -15.92
N GLU A 133 13.57 -16.42 -15.72
CA GLU A 133 14.29 -16.35 -14.45
C GLU A 133 14.42 -14.90 -13.96
N GLY A 134 14.79 -13.95 -14.83
CA GLY A 134 14.92 -12.53 -14.50
C GLY A 134 13.60 -11.83 -14.17
N LYS A 135 12.51 -12.22 -14.83
CA LYS A 135 11.20 -11.55 -14.71
C LYS A 135 10.30 -12.12 -13.62
N TYR A 136 10.20 -13.44 -13.52
CA TYR A 136 9.25 -14.11 -12.62
C TYR A 136 9.90 -14.61 -11.34
N LEU A 137 11.18 -14.96 -11.39
CA LEU A 137 11.85 -15.56 -10.24
C LEU A 137 12.87 -14.61 -9.58
N ARG A 138 13.51 -13.68 -10.29
CA ARG A 138 14.66 -12.88 -9.78
C ARG A 138 15.62 -13.73 -8.94
N ILE A 139 15.79 -15.00 -9.30
CA ILE A 139 16.70 -15.94 -8.63
C ILE A 139 17.91 -16.02 -9.55
N ARG A 140 19.04 -15.40 -9.22
CA ARG A 140 20.29 -15.53 -10.02
C ARG A 140 21.04 -16.85 -9.76
N LYS A 141 20.42 -17.77 -9.00
CA LYS A 141 21.04 -18.93 -8.33
C LYS A 141 20.43 -20.28 -8.71
N LEU A 142 19.45 -20.34 -9.62
CA LEU A 142 18.85 -21.63 -10.03
C LEU A 142 19.87 -22.47 -10.83
N GLY A 143 20.79 -21.81 -11.55
CA GLY A 143 21.96 -22.43 -12.18
C GLY A 143 22.91 -23.14 -11.20
N ASP A 144 23.10 -22.63 -9.98
CA ASP A 144 24.00 -23.24 -8.99
C ASP A 144 23.39 -24.47 -8.28
N ILE A 145 22.06 -24.52 -8.20
CA ILE A 145 21.31 -25.60 -7.51
C ILE A 145 21.15 -26.81 -8.44
N THR A 146 20.96 -26.56 -9.74
CA THR A 146 20.83 -27.59 -10.79
C THR A 146 22.09 -28.44 -10.94
N ALA A 147 23.26 -27.91 -10.59
CA ALA A 147 24.54 -28.62 -10.63
C ALA A 147 24.75 -29.74 -9.57
N LYS A 148 23.88 -29.84 -8.53
CA LYS A 148 24.11 -30.78 -7.40
C LYS A 148 23.10 -31.92 -7.27
N ASN A 149 21.83 -31.73 -7.65
CA ASN A 149 20.84 -32.83 -7.69
C ASN A 149 19.58 -32.43 -8.50
N GLU A 150 19.63 -32.68 -9.81
CA GLU A 150 18.58 -32.37 -10.79
C GLU A 150 17.17 -32.94 -10.46
N PHE A 151 17.10 -34.14 -9.89
CA PHE A 151 15.85 -34.76 -9.46
C PHE A 151 15.21 -33.96 -8.34
N PHE A 152 16.00 -33.62 -7.32
CA PHE A 152 15.52 -32.93 -6.13
C PHE A 152 15.07 -31.50 -6.42
N VAL A 153 15.71 -30.83 -7.38
CA VAL A 153 15.29 -29.51 -7.88
C VAL A 153 13.91 -29.58 -8.51
N SER A 154 13.72 -30.55 -9.40
CA SER A 154 12.45 -30.76 -10.09
C SER A 154 11.34 -31.12 -9.10
N TYR A 155 11.64 -31.94 -8.10
CA TYR A 155 10.72 -32.27 -7.01
C TYR A 155 10.33 -31.05 -6.15
N ILE A 156 11.29 -30.27 -5.65
CA ILE A 156 11.01 -29.13 -4.75
C ILE A 156 10.18 -28.04 -5.44
N LEU A 157 10.52 -27.70 -6.69
CA LEU A 157 9.81 -26.66 -7.42
C LEU A 157 8.35 -27.04 -7.72
N ARG A 158 8.03 -28.33 -7.58
CA ARG A 158 6.73 -28.92 -7.94
C ARG A 158 5.89 -29.28 -6.72
N ILE A 159 6.50 -29.34 -5.52
CA ILE A 159 5.80 -29.46 -4.22
C ILE A 159 4.96 -28.21 -3.89
N SER A 160 5.38 -27.02 -4.36
CA SER A 160 4.61 -25.79 -4.14
C SER A 160 3.60 -25.58 -5.28
N PRO A 161 2.28 -25.71 -5.01
CA PRO A 161 1.26 -25.56 -6.05
C PRO A 161 1.06 -24.11 -6.52
N LEU A 162 1.78 -23.15 -5.92
CA LEU A 162 1.70 -21.73 -6.25
C LEU A 162 2.67 -21.31 -7.36
N LEU A 163 3.66 -22.15 -7.69
CA LEU A 163 4.56 -21.88 -8.80
C LEU A 163 3.85 -22.22 -10.12
N PRO A 164 3.85 -21.32 -11.12
CA PRO A 164 3.23 -21.60 -12.41
C PRO A 164 3.89 -22.81 -13.07
N VAL A 165 3.14 -23.91 -13.13
CA VAL A 165 3.60 -25.23 -13.60
C VAL A 165 4.28 -25.12 -14.98
N GLY A 166 3.69 -24.38 -15.91
CA GLY A 166 4.24 -24.19 -17.24
C GLY A 166 5.55 -23.42 -17.31
N ILE A 167 5.69 -22.39 -16.49
CA ILE A 167 6.92 -21.59 -16.44
C ILE A 167 8.07 -22.44 -15.89
N VAL A 168 7.80 -23.22 -14.83
CA VAL A 168 8.80 -24.14 -14.25
C VAL A 168 9.24 -25.20 -15.25
N GLY A 169 8.32 -25.79 -16.01
CA GLY A 169 8.64 -26.78 -17.05
C GLY A 169 9.55 -26.20 -18.14
N MET A 170 9.18 -25.03 -18.69
CA MET A 170 9.97 -24.34 -19.72
C MET A 170 11.35 -23.91 -19.21
N LEU A 171 11.43 -23.42 -17.96
CA LEU A 171 12.69 -23.03 -17.33
C LEU A 171 13.68 -24.20 -17.23
N LEU A 172 13.22 -25.34 -16.68
CA LEU A 172 14.06 -26.52 -16.48
C LEU A 172 14.45 -27.17 -17.81
N GLY A 173 13.56 -27.12 -18.81
CA GLY A 173 13.87 -27.49 -20.19
C GLY A 173 14.99 -26.64 -20.80
N GLY A 174 14.89 -25.31 -20.68
CA GLY A 174 15.90 -24.39 -21.21
C GLY A 174 17.27 -24.50 -20.52
N LYS A 175 17.32 -24.98 -19.28
CA LYS A 175 18.56 -25.31 -18.55
C LYS A 175 19.09 -26.73 -18.82
N ARG A 176 18.42 -27.51 -19.68
CA ARG A 176 18.81 -28.87 -20.10
C ARG A 176 18.99 -29.88 -18.96
N ILE A 177 18.10 -29.80 -17.96
CA ILE A 177 18.06 -30.80 -16.87
C ILE A 177 17.77 -32.18 -17.43
N ASP A 178 18.41 -33.24 -16.93
CA ASP A 178 18.11 -34.61 -17.37
C ASP A 178 16.60 -34.89 -17.35
N PHE A 179 16.06 -35.29 -18.51
CA PHE A 179 14.62 -35.44 -18.72
C PHE A 179 13.99 -36.49 -17.80
N LYS A 180 14.70 -37.59 -17.51
CA LYS A 180 14.19 -38.64 -16.61
C LYS A 180 14.08 -38.09 -15.19
N LYS A 181 15.12 -37.42 -14.69
CA LYS A 181 15.11 -36.80 -13.35
C LYS A 181 14.07 -35.68 -13.23
N TYR A 182 13.92 -34.86 -14.27
CA TYR A 182 12.88 -33.84 -14.36
C TYR A 182 11.48 -34.44 -14.24
N THR A 183 11.21 -35.47 -15.03
CA THR A 183 9.88 -36.07 -15.14
C THR A 183 9.49 -36.75 -13.84
N ILE A 184 10.36 -37.62 -13.29
CA ILE A 184 10.08 -38.33 -12.04
C ILE A 184 9.95 -37.33 -10.88
N GLY A 185 10.85 -36.34 -10.79
CA GLY A 185 10.79 -35.31 -9.75
C GLY A 185 9.50 -34.49 -9.83
N SER A 186 9.09 -34.08 -11.03
CA SER A 186 7.88 -33.28 -11.22
C SER A 186 6.60 -34.05 -10.91
N LEU A 187 6.50 -35.29 -11.37
CA LEU A 187 5.33 -36.13 -11.09
C LEU A 187 5.18 -36.39 -9.59
N LEU A 188 6.26 -36.72 -8.88
CA LEU A 188 6.24 -36.94 -7.44
C LEU A 188 5.94 -35.67 -6.65
N GLY A 189 6.44 -34.51 -7.09
CA GLY A 189 6.19 -33.23 -6.42
C GLY A 189 4.73 -32.78 -6.54
N MET A 190 4.11 -32.99 -7.71
CA MET A 190 2.73 -32.58 -7.98
C MET A 190 1.68 -33.59 -7.50
N ALA A 191 2.04 -34.87 -7.36
CA ALA A 191 1.10 -35.96 -7.05
C ALA A 191 0.23 -35.71 -5.81
N PRO A 192 0.75 -35.28 -4.64
CA PRO A 192 -0.08 -35.08 -3.45
C PRO A 192 -1.21 -34.06 -3.68
N PHE A 193 -0.87 -32.92 -4.30
CA PHE A 193 -1.84 -31.86 -4.58
C PHE A 193 -2.85 -32.30 -5.66
N MET A 194 -2.37 -32.97 -6.71
CA MET A 194 -3.24 -33.50 -7.77
C MET A 194 -4.25 -34.49 -7.21
N ILE A 195 -3.82 -35.45 -6.38
CA ILE A 195 -4.71 -36.44 -5.77
C ILE A 195 -5.77 -35.76 -4.89
N ALA A 196 -5.36 -34.81 -4.05
CA ALA A 196 -6.27 -34.07 -3.18
C ALA A 196 -7.28 -33.21 -3.98
N ALA A 197 -6.84 -32.56 -5.05
CA ALA A 197 -7.71 -31.80 -5.95
C ALA A 197 -8.66 -32.71 -6.77
N THR A 198 -8.23 -33.92 -7.12
CA THR A 198 -9.08 -34.91 -7.80
C THR A 198 -10.16 -35.43 -6.84
N ALA A 199 -9.79 -35.74 -5.60
CA ALA A 199 -10.73 -36.13 -4.54
C ALA A 199 -11.73 -35.01 -4.20
N LEU A 200 -11.30 -33.74 -4.25
CA LEU A 200 -12.19 -32.59 -4.14
C LEU A 200 -13.23 -32.60 -5.27
N GLY A 201 -12.83 -32.89 -6.50
CA GLY A 201 -13.73 -33.00 -7.65
C GLY A 201 -14.82 -34.06 -7.48
N VAL A 202 -14.47 -35.23 -6.94
CA VAL A 202 -15.45 -36.31 -6.65
C VAL A 202 -16.52 -35.84 -5.68
N ASN A 203 -16.13 -35.06 -4.68
CA ASN A 203 -17.02 -34.62 -3.61
C ASN A 203 -17.63 -33.23 -3.86
N ILE A 204 -17.33 -32.58 -4.99
CA ILE A 204 -17.71 -31.18 -5.24
C ILE A 204 -19.23 -30.99 -5.33
N LEU A 205 -19.94 -32.05 -5.70
CA LEU A 205 -21.39 -32.12 -5.77
C LEU A 205 -22.05 -32.36 -4.42
N SER A 206 -21.26 -32.69 -3.41
CA SER A 206 -21.70 -32.85 -2.03
C SER A 206 -20.83 -31.96 -1.13
N PRO A 207 -20.90 -30.63 -1.29
CA PRO A 207 -20.00 -29.67 -0.62
C PRO A 207 -20.18 -29.64 0.92
N LEU A 208 -21.13 -30.40 1.44
CA LEU A 208 -21.42 -30.57 2.87
C LEU A 208 -20.94 -31.93 3.42
N SER A 209 -20.39 -32.80 2.57
CA SER A 209 -19.92 -34.12 3.00
C SER A 209 -18.60 -34.02 3.77
N PHE A 210 -18.40 -34.96 4.69
CA PHE A 210 -17.16 -35.05 5.46
C PHE A 210 -15.94 -35.22 4.54
N GLU A 211 -16.10 -35.95 3.43
CA GLU A 211 -15.09 -36.20 2.41
C GLU A 211 -14.70 -34.94 1.62
N PHE A 212 -15.66 -34.02 1.39
CA PHE A 212 -15.38 -32.71 0.80
C PHE A 212 -14.48 -31.87 1.73
N PHE A 213 -14.80 -31.83 3.03
CA PHE A 213 -14.01 -31.11 4.02
C PHE A 213 -12.62 -31.71 4.22
N ILE A 214 -12.48 -33.04 4.19
CA ILE A 214 -11.17 -33.71 4.19
C ILE A 214 -10.36 -33.29 2.96
N SER A 215 -10.96 -33.29 1.78
CA SER A 215 -10.27 -32.93 0.53
C SER A 215 -9.78 -31.48 0.55
N CYS A 216 -10.60 -30.55 1.01
CA CYS A 216 -10.22 -29.15 1.22
C CYS A 216 -9.09 -29.01 2.26
N SER A 217 -9.23 -29.68 3.41
CA SER A 217 -8.25 -29.63 4.50
C SER A 217 -6.91 -30.22 4.08
N LEU A 218 -6.91 -31.29 3.28
CA LEU A 218 -5.71 -31.93 2.75
C LEU A 218 -4.99 -31.02 1.75
N ILE A 219 -5.72 -30.32 0.87
CA ILE A 219 -5.12 -29.31 -0.03
C ILE A 219 -4.45 -28.20 0.77
N VAL A 220 -5.13 -27.67 1.78
CA VAL A 220 -4.58 -26.62 2.67
C VAL A 220 -3.37 -27.14 3.43
N PHE A 221 -3.43 -28.37 3.95
CA PHE A 221 -2.32 -29.01 4.65
C PHE A 221 -1.11 -29.22 3.74
N ILE A 222 -1.30 -29.69 2.50
CA ILE A 222 -0.22 -29.86 1.51
C ILE A 222 0.41 -28.49 1.17
N ILE A 223 -0.39 -27.45 1.00
CA ILE A 223 0.11 -26.08 0.82
C ILE A 223 0.93 -25.66 2.04
N ALA A 224 0.40 -25.81 3.26
CA ALA A 224 1.09 -25.44 4.49
C ALA A 224 2.39 -26.24 4.71
N LEU A 225 2.38 -27.54 4.42
CA LEU A 225 3.53 -28.43 4.53
C LEU A 225 4.59 -28.10 3.48
N SER A 226 4.18 -27.74 2.26
CA SER A 226 5.09 -27.23 1.22
C SER A 226 5.87 -26.01 1.73
N PHE A 227 5.18 -25.08 2.41
CA PHE A 227 5.80 -23.91 3.03
C PHE A 227 6.68 -24.27 4.24
N LEU A 228 6.25 -25.20 5.09
CA LEU A 228 7.03 -25.66 6.24
C LEU A 228 8.32 -26.35 5.80
N TYR A 229 8.26 -27.20 4.77
CA TYR A 229 9.41 -27.89 4.21
C TYR A 229 10.41 -26.94 3.53
N LEU A 230 9.90 -25.97 2.75
CA LEU A 230 10.71 -24.86 2.24
C LEU A 230 11.32 -24.03 3.39
N GLY A 231 10.61 -23.92 4.51
CA GLY A 231 11.07 -23.28 5.75
C GLY A 231 12.09 -24.08 6.55
N LEU A 232 12.08 -25.42 6.50
CA LEU A 232 13.01 -26.32 7.21
C LEU A 232 14.28 -26.58 6.39
N SER A 233 14.18 -26.68 5.06
CA SER A 233 15.33 -26.74 4.15
C SER A 233 16.24 -25.51 4.26
N LYS A 234 15.68 -24.37 4.70
CA LYS A 234 16.39 -23.19 5.22
C LYS A 234 17.48 -23.51 6.24
N ARG A 235 17.22 -24.40 7.22
CA ARG A 235 18.16 -24.70 8.33
C ARG A 235 19.36 -25.51 7.87
N ARG A 236 19.21 -26.36 6.85
CA ARG A 236 20.32 -27.15 6.27
C ARG A 236 21.17 -26.32 5.31
N LEU A 237 20.55 -25.43 4.52
CA LEU A 237 21.27 -24.52 3.61
C LEU A 237 21.91 -23.32 4.33
N GLN A 238 21.46 -22.98 5.55
CA GLN A 238 22.04 -21.91 6.39
C GLN A 238 23.50 -22.13 6.79
N LYS A 239 24.03 -23.36 6.75
CA LYS A 239 25.42 -23.64 7.16
C LYS A 239 26.47 -23.37 6.07
N ARG A 240 26.08 -23.13 4.81
CA ARG A 240 27.04 -22.85 3.73
C ARG A 240 26.50 -21.77 2.77
N ALA A 241 27.25 -20.67 2.67
CA ALA A 241 27.13 -19.51 1.76
C ALA A 241 26.35 -18.28 2.26
N VAL A 242 27.14 -17.28 2.68
CA VAL A 242 26.80 -15.85 2.75
C VAL A 242 26.73 -15.29 1.32
N LYS A 243 25.53 -14.86 0.86
CA LYS A 243 25.27 -13.66 0.02
C LYS A 243 23.83 -13.64 -0.52
N THR A 244 23.16 -12.53 -0.20
CA THR A 244 21.97 -11.86 -0.78
C THR A 244 20.79 -12.73 -1.30
N ARG A 245 19.62 -12.55 -0.66
CA ARG A 245 18.35 -13.26 -0.93
C ARG A 245 17.47 -12.48 -1.94
N PRO A 246 16.56 -13.12 -2.71
CA PRO A 246 15.49 -12.43 -3.43
C PRO A 246 14.52 -11.72 -2.47
N LYS A 247 14.11 -10.47 -2.77
CA LYS A 247 13.19 -9.66 -1.92
C LYS A 247 11.85 -10.38 -1.66
N TRP A 248 11.26 -11.05 -2.66
CA TRP A 248 9.96 -11.72 -2.55
C TRP A 248 9.99 -12.94 -1.60
N MET A 249 11.08 -13.69 -1.57
CA MET A 249 11.28 -14.77 -0.60
C MET A 249 11.32 -14.20 0.83
N ARG A 250 12.03 -13.10 1.09
CA ARG A 250 12.01 -12.47 2.42
C ARG A 250 10.60 -12.03 2.84
N ILE A 251 9.77 -11.62 1.88
CA ILE A 251 8.38 -11.22 2.09
C ILE A 251 7.54 -12.45 2.47
N VAL A 252 7.54 -13.51 1.64
CA VAL A 252 6.77 -14.74 1.88
C VAL A 252 7.23 -15.48 3.15
N PHE A 253 8.51 -15.39 3.53
CA PHE A 253 9.10 -16.05 4.71
C PHE A 253 9.07 -15.24 6.01
N ARG A 254 8.46 -14.05 6.06
CA ARG A 254 8.18 -13.37 7.34
C ARG A 254 7.02 -14.11 8.02
N ARG A 255 7.17 -14.48 9.31
CA ARG A 255 6.09 -15.04 10.17
C ARG A 255 4.77 -14.29 10.03
N ARG A 256 4.89 -13.00 9.76
CA ARG A 256 3.85 -12.02 9.46
C ARG A 256 2.97 -12.36 8.23
N VAL A 257 3.53 -12.89 7.14
CA VAL A 257 2.76 -13.33 5.95
C VAL A 257 1.98 -14.61 6.23
N PHE A 258 2.53 -15.53 7.01
CA PHE A 258 1.81 -16.73 7.45
C PHE A 258 0.57 -16.39 8.27
N VAL A 259 0.65 -15.38 9.15
CA VAL A 259 -0.51 -14.87 9.90
C VAL A 259 -1.59 -14.29 8.98
N ILE A 260 -1.22 -13.51 7.96
CA ILE A 260 -2.18 -12.98 6.98
C ILE A 260 -2.89 -14.11 6.23
N LEU A 261 -2.14 -15.15 5.83
CA LEU A 261 -2.72 -16.32 5.17
C LEU A 261 -3.68 -17.09 6.08
N LEU A 262 -3.37 -17.21 7.38
CA LEU A 262 -4.29 -17.81 8.36
C LEU A 262 -5.55 -16.97 8.56
N LEU A 263 -5.46 -15.63 8.56
CA LEU A 263 -6.63 -14.75 8.66
C LEU A 263 -7.53 -14.88 7.41
N VAL A 264 -6.94 -14.91 6.21
CA VAL A 264 -7.68 -15.16 4.96
C VAL A 264 -8.35 -16.53 4.99
N LEU A 265 -7.66 -17.55 5.48
CA LEU A 265 -8.21 -18.90 5.67
C LEU A 265 -9.38 -18.90 6.67
N GLN A 266 -9.27 -18.17 7.79
CA GLN A 266 -10.35 -18.04 8.75
C GLN A 266 -11.59 -17.41 8.13
N VAL A 267 -11.45 -16.30 7.39
CA VAL A 267 -12.55 -15.66 6.68
C VAL A 267 -13.18 -16.62 5.67
N PHE A 268 -12.36 -17.33 4.89
CA PHE A 268 -12.83 -18.32 3.94
C PHE A 268 -13.61 -19.46 4.62
N LEU A 269 -13.10 -20.01 5.72
CA LEU A 269 -13.77 -21.07 6.49
C LEU A 269 -15.08 -20.57 7.12
N ILE A 270 -15.13 -19.34 7.64
CA ILE A 270 -16.35 -18.73 8.16
C ILE A 270 -17.39 -18.60 7.04
N VAL A 271 -17.02 -18.06 5.88
CA VAL A 271 -17.91 -17.95 4.72
C VAL A 271 -18.43 -19.34 4.30
N LEU A 272 -17.56 -20.34 4.23
CA LEU A 272 -17.94 -21.71 3.90
C LEU A 272 -18.88 -22.32 4.95
N MET A 273 -18.60 -22.15 6.24
CA MET A 273 -19.46 -22.63 7.34
C MET A 273 -20.87 -22.03 7.24
N PHE A 274 -20.99 -20.74 6.96
CA PHE A 274 -22.27 -20.06 6.79
C PHE A 274 -23.03 -20.49 5.52
N LEU A 275 -22.32 -20.71 4.41
CA LEU A 275 -22.92 -21.28 3.19
C LEU A 275 -23.35 -22.75 3.39
N SER A 276 -22.73 -23.44 4.35
CA SER A 276 -22.98 -24.86 4.65
C SER A 276 -24.13 -25.13 5.64
N ALA A 277 -24.69 -24.08 6.26
CA ALA A 277 -25.77 -24.19 7.24
C ALA A 277 -27.12 -24.58 6.58
N GLY A 278 -27.24 -25.83 6.18
CA GLY A 278 -28.44 -26.42 5.58
C GLY A 278 -29.56 -26.59 6.59
N THR A 279 -30.63 -25.81 6.40
CA THR A 279 -32.04 -25.87 6.92
C THR A 279 -32.53 -24.51 7.43
N ASN A 280 -31.67 -23.69 8.03
CA ASN A 280 -32.02 -22.33 8.47
C ASN A 280 -31.67 -21.23 7.46
N TYR A 281 -30.97 -21.55 6.37
CA TYR A 281 -30.57 -20.58 5.34
C TYR A 281 -31.78 -19.82 4.73
N SER A 282 -32.91 -20.51 4.50
CA SER A 282 -34.13 -19.92 3.94
C SER A 282 -34.78 -18.87 4.85
N VAL A 283 -34.56 -18.95 6.17
CA VAL A 283 -35.05 -17.96 7.15
C VAL A 283 -33.99 -16.90 7.44
N PHE A 284 -32.73 -17.31 7.56
CA PHE A 284 -31.63 -16.44 7.94
C PHE A 284 -31.24 -15.44 6.84
N ALA A 285 -31.24 -15.84 5.56
CA ALA A 285 -30.86 -14.96 4.46
C ALA A 285 -31.82 -13.77 4.27
N PRO A 286 -33.16 -13.94 4.32
CA PRO A 286 -34.09 -12.82 4.35
C PRO A 286 -33.90 -11.91 5.56
N VAL A 287 -33.68 -12.46 6.77
CA VAL A 287 -33.45 -11.67 7.99
C VAL A 287 -32.19 -10.81 7.87
N MET A 288 -31.06 -11.39 7.45
CA MET A 288 -29.81 -10.63 7.25
C MET A 288 -29.95 -9.58 6.15
N SER A 289 -30.72 -9.87 5.10
CA SER A 289 -31.01 -8.89 4.03
C SER A 289 -31.86 -7.73 4.57
N ILE A 290 -32.90 -8.00 5.36
CA ILE A 290 -33.71 -6.97 6.03
C ILE A 290 -32.82 -6.12 6.94
N ILE A 291 -31.97 -6.74 7.77
CA ILE A 291 -31.02 -6.01 8.62
C ILE A 291 -30.12 -5.11 7.77
N SER A 292 -29.58 -5.62 6.66
CA SER A 292 -28.76 -4.85 5.74
C SER A 292 -29.51 -3.69 5.11
N TYR A 293 -30.77 -3.86 4.70
CA TYR A 293 -31.59 -2.75 4.18
C TYR A 293 -31.88 -1.70 5.25
N VAL A 294 -32.22 -2.11 6.47
CA VAL A 294 -32.43 -1.20 7.60
C VAL A 294 -31.14 -0.42 7.91
N VAL A 295 -30.00 -1.11 7.96
CA VAL A 295 -28.69 -0.47 8.14
C VAL A 295 -28.39 0.49 6.99
N ALA A 296 -28.66 0.13 5.73
CA ALA A 296 -28.46 1.01 4.58
C ALA A 296 -29.30 2.29 4.68
N VAL A 297 -30.57 2.19 5.07
CA VAL A 297 -31.44 3.36 5.30
C VAL A 297 -30.92 4.21 6.47
N PHE A 298 -30.49 3.58 7.56
CA PHE A 298 -29.89 4.29 8.69
C PHE A 298 -28.60 5.04 8.29
N ILE A 299 -27.77 4.46 7.42
CA ILE A 299 -26.56 5.11 6.91
C ILE A 299 -26.89 6.38 6.16
N LEU A 300 -27.94 6.37 5.32
CA LEU A 300 -28.33 7.55 4.54
C LEU A 300 -28.64 8.76 5.43
N GLY A 301 -29.26 8.51 6.60
CA GLY A 301 -29.57 9.53 7.61
C GLY A 301 -28.41 9.90 8.55
N ALA A 302 -27.24 9.26 8.45
CA ALA A 302 -26.10 9.59 9.30
C ALA A 302 -25.43 10.91 8.89
N GLU A 303 -24.83 11.61 9.87
CA GLU A 303 -24.04 12.83 9.67
C GLU A 303 -22.67 12.59 9.03
N ASP A 304 -22.41 11.39 8.51
CA ASP A 304 -21.17 11.04 7.82
C ASP A 304 -21.07 11.73 6.44
N LYS A 305 -19.84 11.87 5.92
CA LYS A 305 -19.60 12.41 4.57
C LYS A 305 -20.36 11.61 3.49
N PRO A 306 -21.00 12.26 2.51
CA PRO A 306 -21.85 11.60 1.52
C PRO A 306 -21.16 10.46 0.76
N ALA A 307 -19.90 10.66 0.36
CA ALA A 307 -19.12 9.64 -0.34
C ALA A 307 -18.99 8.36 0.49
N TYR A 308 -18.64 8.49 1.79
CA TYR A 308 -18.51 7.35 2.70
C TYR A 308 -19.85 6.61 2.87
N LYS A 309 -20.95 7.35 3.02
CA LYS A 309 -22.31 6.78 3.08
C LYS A 309 -22.64 5.98 1.84
N LEU A 310 -22.42 6.54 0.66
CA LEU A 310 -22.70 5.90 -0.63
C LEU A 310 -21.84 4.65 -0.83
N THR A 311 -20.55 4.69 -0.53
CA THR A 311 -19.68 3.51 -0.60
C THR A 311 -20.23 2.37 0.23
N TRP A 312 -20.63 2.63 1.47
CA TRP A 312 -21.17 1.61 2.36
C TRP A 312 -22.54 1.10 1.93
N VAL A 313 -23.44 1.99 1.49
CA VAL A 313 -24.74 1.58 0.96
C VAL A 313 -24.56 0.66 -0.25
N VAL A 314 -23.68 1.00 -1.20
CA VAL A 314 -23.42 0.13 -2.36
C VAL A 314 -22.80 -1.21 -1.94
N LEU A 315 -21.86 -1.23 -1.01
CA LEU A 315 -21.29 -2.47 -0.48
C LEU A 315 -22.35 -3.35 0.21
N ILE A 316 -23.24 -2.73 0.98
CA ILE A 316 -24.33 -3.43 1.65
C ILE A 316 -25.31 -4.01 0.65
N LEU A 317 -25.71 -3.23 -0.37
CA LEU A 317 -26.63 -3.69 -1.41
C LEU A 317 -26.01 -4.75 -2.33
N ALA A 318 -24.70 -4.69 -2.58
CA ALA A 318 -23.98 -5.69 -3.36
C ALA A 318 -23.82 -7.01 -2.58
N PHE A 319 -23.71 -6.94 -1.26
CA PHE A 319 -23.52 -8.10 -0.38
C PHE A 319 -24.50 -8.07 0.81
N PRO A 320 -25.83 -8.13 0.59
CA PRO A 320 -26.84 -7.88 1.64
C PRO A 320 -26.82 -8.92 2.77
N PHE A 321 -26.18 -10.06 2.57
CA PHE A 321 -26.03 -11.06 3.61
C PHE A 321 -24.96 -10.71 4.67
N PHE A 322 -23.88 -10.03 4.27
CA PHE A 322 -22.75 -9.71 5.15
C PHE A 322 -22.53 -8.21 5.35
N GLY A 323 -22.97 -7.39 4.40
CA GLY A 323 -22.64 -5.98 4.32
C GLY A 323 -23.11 -5.19 5.54
N GLY A 324 -24.36 -5.38 5.97
CA GLY A 324 -24.89 -4.68 7.14
C GLY A 324 -24.13 -5.04 8.42
N MET A 325 -23.84 -6.33 8.64
CA MET A 325 -23.06 -6.80 9.79
C MET A 325 -21.60 -6.29 9.74
N PHE A 326 -20.97 -6.36 8.56
CA PHE A 326 -19.61 -5.87 8.34
C PHE A 326 -19.50 -4.37 8.58
N TYR A 327 -20.49 -3.60 8.10
CA TYR A 327 -20.62 -2.18 8.39
C TYR A 327 -20.71 -1.91 9.90
N LEU A 328 -21.55 -2.64 10.63
CA LEU A 328 -21.68 -2.46 12.08
C LEU A 328 -20.36 -2.74 12.82
N ILE A 329 -19.62 -3.78 12.43
CA ILE A 329 -18.30 -4.09 13.02
C ILE A 329 -17.31 -2.95 12.75
N ILE A 330 -17.27 -2.43 11.52
CA ILE A 330 -16.35 -1.36 11.14
C ILE A 330 -16.76 -0.02 11.75
N ARG A 331 -18.05 0.32 11.77
CA ARG A 331 -18.56 1.58 12.31
C ARG A 331 -18.37 1.68 13.82
N ASN A 332 -18.63 0.60 14.55
CA ASN A 332 -18.70 0.70 16.00
C ASN A 332 -17.33 1.03 16.63
N GLN A 333 -16.24 0.69 15.93
CA GLN A 333 -14.85 1.04 16.25
C GLN A 333 -14.49 0.90 17.75
N TRP A 334 -14.99 -0.13 18.45
CA TRP A 334 -14.89 -0.23 19.93
C TRP A 334 -13.47 -0.07 20.46
N THR A 335 -12.52 -0.75 19.82
CA THR A 335 -11.12 -0.69 20.20
C THR A 335 -10.52 0.69 19.91
N ALA A 336 -10.93 1.35 18.82
CA ALA A 336 -10.43 2.69 18.47
C ALA A 336 -11.03 3.77 19.37
N LYS A 337 -12.30 3.64 19.78
CA LYS A 337 -12.93 4.51 20.79
C LYS A 337 -12.26 4.42 22.16
N SER A 338 -11.79 3.23 22.55
CA SER A 338 -11.02 3.07 23.79
C SER A 338 -9.67 3.80 23.72
N PHE A 339 -8.98 3.70 22.58
CA PHE A 339 -7.76 4.46 22.33
C PHE A 339 -8.01 5.96 22.32
N ASP A 340 -9.03 6.41 21.58
CA ASP A 340 -9.45 7.80 21.48
C ASP A 340 -9.76 8.40 22.85
N LYS A 341 -10.48 7.67 23.72
CA LYS A 341 -10.73 8.14 25.09
C LYS A 341 -9.44 8.40 25.87
N LYS A 342 -8.43 7.54 25.74
CA LYS A 342 -7.13 7.73 26.40
C LYS A 342 -6.38 8.93 25.80
N PHE A 343 -6.41 9.06 24.48
CA PHE A 343 -5.80 10.19 23.78
C PHE A 343 -6.45 11.52 24.19
N LYS A 344 -7.79 11.57 24.24
CA LYS A 344 -8.55 12.73 24.72
C LYS A 344 -8.17 13.12 26.14
N THR A 345 -7.98 12.17 27.05
CA THR A 345 -7.48 12.47 28.41
C THR A 345 -6.09 13.08 28.38
N ALA A 346 -5.16 12.56 27.57
CA ALA A 346 -3.82 13.13 27.43
C ALA A 346 -3.85 14.54 26.79
N GLU A 347 -4.73 14.75 25.81
CA GLU A 347 -4.99 16.04 25.17
C GLU A 347 -5.53 17.07 26.17
N GLU A 348 -6.52 16.69 26.99
CA GLU A 348 -7.10 17.54 28.03
C GLU A 348 -6.05 17.97 29.07
N GLN A 349 -5.16 17.06 29.48
CA GLN A 349 -4.04 17.36 30.39
C GLN A 349 -3.05 18.37 29.80
N CYS A 350 -2.92 18.41 28.48
CA CYS A 350 -2.01 19.31 27.79
C CYS A 350 -2.66 20.61 27.30
N ARG A 351 -3.99 20.76 27.43
CA ARG A 351 -4.74 21.86 26.81
C ARG A 351 -4.28 23.23 27.29
N GLU A 352 -4.01 23.36 28.59
CA GLU A 352 -3.54 24.61 29.20
C GLU A 352 -2.11 25.00 28.75
N LEU A 353 -1.32 24.02 28.28
CA LEU A 353 0.03 24.26 27.77
C LEU A 353 0.06 24.94 26.41
N LEU A 354 -1.03 24.81 25.65
CA LEU A 354 -1.19 25.32 24.29
C LEU A 354 -1.92 26.67 24.25
N VAL A 355 -2.03 27.34 25.39
CA VAL A 355 -2.57 28.71 25.44
C VAL A 355 -1.43 29.69 25.13
N CYS A 356 -1.62 30.52 24.11
CA CYS A 356 -0.80 31.69 23.81
C CYS A 356 -1.70 32.93 23.90
N GLY A 357 -1.16 34.09 24.27
CA GLY A 357 -1.96 35.31 24.37
C GLY A 357 -2.56 35.73 23.03
N ASP A 358 -3.68 36.45 23.06
CA ASP A 358 -4.40 36.89 21.85
C ASP A 358 -3.60 37.91 21.00
N GLU A 359 -2.46 38.40 21.49
CA GLU A 359 -1.60 39.37 20.82
C GLU A 359 -1.14 38.92 19.43
N SER A 360 -0.67 37.67 19.28
CA SER A 360 -0.20 37.17 17.99
C SER A 360 -1.36 37.02 16.98
N LEU A 361 -2.59 36.76 17.44
CA LEU A 361 -3.77 36.72 16.56
C LEU A 361 -4.18 38.11 16.08
N GLU A 362 -4.16 39.11 16.96
CA GLU A 362 -4.46 40.48 16.56
C GLU A 362 -3.42 41.00 15.55
N LYS A 363 -2.14 40.66 15.69
CA LYS A 363 -1.12 40.99 14.66
C LYS A 363 -1.34 40.30 13.33
N ILE A 364 -1.81 39.04 13.30
CA ILE A 364 -2.18 38.39 12.02
C ILE A 364 -3.37 39.09 11.39
N LYS A 365 -4.32 39.58 12.19
CA LYS A 365 -5.48 40.33 11.71
C LYS A 365 -5.09 41.66 11.10
N GLU A 366 -4.08 42.33 11.65
CA GLU A 366 -3.45 43.51 11.07
C GLU A 366 -2.69 43.18 9.77
N PHE A 367 -2.03 42.02 9.70
CA PHE A 367 -1.33 41.55 8.51
C PHE A 367 -2.29 41.23 7.34
N ASP A 368 -3.26 40.35 7.57
CA ASP A 368 -4.22 39.93 6.56
C ASP A 368 -5.46 39.25 7.18
N ARG A 369 -6.66 39.74 6.83
CA ARG A 369 -7.92 39.23 7.37
C ARG A 369 -8.16 37.75 7.04
N ALA A 370 -7.73 37.30 5.86
CA ALA A 370 -7.96 35.93 5.42
C ALA A 370 -7.07 34.95 6.20
N CYS A 371 -5.80 35.32 6.42
CA CYS A 371 -4.86 34.59 7.28
C CYS A 371 -5.39 34.50 8.72
N TYR A 372 -5.89 35.61 9.28
CA TYR A 372 -6.46 35.63 10.62
C TYR A 372 -7.63 34.65 10.78
N LEU A 373 -8.55 34.59 9.82
CA LEU A 373 -9.70 33.68 9.93
C LEU A 373 -9.27 32.21 9.96
N ASN A 374 -8.20 31.84 9.26
CA ASN A 374 -7.64 30.50 9.32
C ASN A 374 -6.97 30.24 10.68
N SER A 375 -6.12 31.15 11.14
CA SER A 375 -5.44 31.03 12.43
C SER A 375 -6.39 31.04 13.62
N ASN A 376 -7.47 31.83 13.55
CA ASN A 376 -8.49 31.90 14.58
C ASN A 376 -9.30 30.61 14.68
N TYR A 377 -9.59 29.93 13.57
CA TYR A 377 -10.17 28.59 13.63
C TYR A 377 -9.24 27.61 14.36
N LEU A 378 -7.96 27.60 13.96
CA LEU A 378 -6.97 26.71 14.58
C LEU A 378 -6.80 27.00 16.08
N TYR A 379 -6.79 28.26 16.48
CA TYR A 379 -6.69 28.64 17.89
C TYR A 379 -7.98 28.39 18.67
N SER A 380 -9.09 29.04 18.30
CA SER A 380 -10.32 29.04 19.11
C SER A 380 -11.09 27.72 19.07
N TYR A 381 -11.08 27.02 17.92
CA TYR A 381 -11.85 25.79 17.75
C TYR A 381 -11.00 24.53 17.87
N ALA A 382 -9.82 24.51 17.22
CA ALA A 382 -8.94 23.34 17.23
C ALA A 382 -7.98 23.33 18.43
N GLY A 383 -7.68 24.48 19.06
CA GLY A 383 -6.81 24.57 20.24
C GLY A 383 -5.32 24.68 19.93
N PHE A 384 -4.94 25.12 18.73
CA PHE A 384 -3.54 25.27 18.31
C PHE A 384 -3.13 26.75 18.25
N PRO A 385 -2.19 27.19 19.11
CA PRO A 385 -1.73 28.57 19.15
C PRO A 385 -0.84 28.91 17.95
N VAL A 386 -0.84 30.19 17.60
CA VAL A 386 0.06 30.76 16.61
C VAL A 386 1.22 31.46 17.30
N TYR A 387 2.40 31.41 16.70
CA TYR A 387 3.61 31.97 17.25
C TYR A 387 4.26 32.94 16.28
N GLU A 388 4.67 34.09 16.81
CA GLU A 388 5.66 34.98 16.21
C GLU A 388 7.07 34.49 16.55
N ASN A 389 8.10 35.21 16.05
CA ASN A 389 9.47 35.03 16.53
C ASN A 389 9.90 33.55 16.46
N THR A 390 9.52 32.91 15.37
CA THR A 390 9.83 31.53 15.06
C THR A 390 10.31 31.40 13.62
N GLN A 391 11.58 31.03 13.46
CA GLN A 391 12.18 30.86 12.15
C GLN A 391 11.67 29.57 11.52
N ALA A 392 11.10 29.69 10.33
CA ALA A 392 10.76 28.57 9.46
C ALA A 392 11.82 28.43 8.36
N GLN A 393 12.37 27.24 8.14
CA GLN A 393 13.25 26.96 7.00
C GLN A 393 12.63 25.85 6.15
N TYR A 394 12.45 26.13 4.86
CA TYR A 394 12.00 25.13 3.90
C TYR A 394 13.17 24.23 3.46
N LEU A 395 12.93 22.93 3.42
CA LEU A 395 13.88 21.91 2.99
C LEU A 395 13.27 21.20 1.79
N LYS A 396 13.82 21.45 0.60
CA LYS A 396 13.18 21.08 -0.68
C LYS A 396 13.37 19.62 -1.10
N SER A 397 14.18 18.88 -0.35
CA SER A 397 14.50 17.46 -0.61
C SER A 397 14.68 16.66 0.67
N GLY A 398 14.58 15.34 0.57
CA GLY A 398 14.86 14.46 1.70
C GLY A 398 16.34 14.44 2.09
N GLU A 399 17.23 14.66 1.13
CA GLU A 399 18.67 14.80 1.34
C GLU A 399 19.01 16.01 2.19
N GLU A 400 18.48 17.19 1.84
CA GLU A 400 18.66 18.41 2.63
C GLU A 400 18.09 18.24 4.04
N LYS A 401 16.88 17.65 4.15
CA LYS A 401 16.29 17.35 5.45
C LYS A 401 17.15 16.41 6.27
N PHE A 402 17.69 15.37 5.66
CA PHE A 402 18.52 14.39 6.34
C PHE A 402 19.85 15.01 6.83
N GLU A 403 20.49 15.83 6.01
CA GLU A 403 21.71 16.55 6.38
C GLU A 403 21.46 17.49 7.57
N GLN A 404 20.41 18.32 7.50
CA GLN A 404 20.05 19.24 8.57
C GLN A 404 19.63 18.49 9.85
N LEU A 405 18.83 17.43 9.74
CA LEU A 405 18.45 16.60 10.87
C LEU A 405 19.68 16.00 11.57
N VAL A 406 20.63 15.44 10.82
CA VAL A 406 21.87 14.88 11.39
C VAL A 406 22.70 15.96 12.09
N CYS A 407 22.75 17.18 11.54
CA CYS A 407 23.44 18.31 12.15
C CYS A 407 22.82 18.67 13.51
N GLU A 408 21.50 18.82 13.56
CA GLU A 408 20.79 19.22 14.79
C GLU A 408 20.77 18.08 15.83
N LEU A 409 20.63 16.81 15.43
CA LEU A 409 20.72 15.66 16.34
C LEU A 409 22.07 15.59 17.08
N LYS A 410 23.16 15.97 16.40
CA LYS A 410 24.50 16.00 17.02
C LYS A 410 24.66 17.11 18.05
N LYS A 411 23.87 18.19 17.97
CA LYS A 411 23.89 19.31 18.92
C LYS A 411 23.07 19.02 20.18
N ALA A 412 22.20 18.01 20.17
CA ALA A 412 21.29 17.74 21.27
C ALA A 412 22.00 17.56 22.63
N GLU A 413 21.49 18.19 23.68
CA GLU A 413 22.05 18.15 25.04
C GLU A 413 21.05 17.66 26.10
N LYS A 414 19.75 17.87 25.90
CA LYS A 414 18.70 17.57 26.89
C LYS A 414 17.83 16.39 26.46
N PHE A 415 17.23 16.47 25.28
CA PHE A 415 16.34 15.41 24.79
C PHE A 415 16.20 15.39 23.26
N ILE A 416 15.88 14.20 22.73
CA ILE A 416 15.57 13.98 21.31
C ILE A 416 14.30 13.15 21.22
N PHE A 417 13.24 13.70 20.61
CA PHE A 417 11.98 12.99 20.38
C PHE A 417 11.75 12.80 18.88
N LEU A 418 11.55 11.55 18.46
CA LEU A 418 11.26 11.20 17.07
C LEU A 418 9.94 10.45 16.98
N GLU A 419 9.06 10.88 16.10
CA GLU A 419 7.81 10.21 15.76
C GLU A 419 7.70 10.07 14.25
N TYR A 420 7.59 8.83 13.76
CA TYR A 420 7.56 8.56 12.31
C TYR A 420 6.63 7.39 11.96
N PHE A 421 5.80 7.61 10.94
CA PHE A 421 4.99 6.54 10.33
C PHE A 421 5.82 5.37 9.81
N ILE A 422 6.91 5.67 9.08
CA ILE A 422 7.81 4.66 8.53
C ILE A 422 9.25 4.90 8.99
N ILE A 423 9.83 3.85 9.56
CA ILE A 423 11.26 3.67 9.76
C ILE A 423 11.68 2.41 9.01
N SER A 424 12.60 2.57 8.07
CA SER A 424 13.21 1.46 7.33
C SER A 424 14.70 1.36 7.63
N GLN A 425 15.18 0.13 7.87
CA GLN A 425 16.62 -0.13 7.95
C GLN A 425 17.30 0.26 6.63
N GLY A 426 18.49 0.83 6.74
CA GLY A 426 19.23 1.43 5.65
C GLY A 426 20.19 2.49 6.17
N TYR A 427 20.91 3.12 5.26
CA TYR A 427 21.89 4.15 5.58
C TYR A 427 21.32 5.30 6.41
N MET A 428 20.13 5.80 6.05
CA MET A 428 19.48 6.92 6.74
C MET A 428 19.21 6.58 8.21
N TRP A 429 18.55 5.44 8.46
CA TRP A 429 18.22 5.03 9.82
C TRP A 429 19.45 4.62 10.62
N GLU A 430 20.40 3.90 10.03
CA GLU A 430 21.63 3.48 10.74
C GLU A 430 22.49 4.68 11.16
N THR A 431 22.53 5.73 10.33
CA THR A 431 23.24 6.98 10.68
C THR A 431 22.55 7.70 11.84
N ILE A 432 21.22 7.85 11.78
CA ILE A 432 20.43 8.47 12.86
C ILE A 432 20.58 7.66 14.14
N LEU A 433 20.35 6.34 14.07
CA LEU A 433 20.39 5.43 15.21
C LEU A 433 21.74 5.52 15.94
N LYS A 434 22.86 5.53 15.22
CA LYS A 434 24.18 5.68 15.84
C LYS A 434 24.28 6.96 16.68
N ILE A 435 23.78 8.09 16.18
CA ILE A 435 23.78 9.36 16.92
C ILE A 435 22.87 9.26 18.14
N LEU A 436 21.69 8.65 17.99
CA LEU A 436 20.77 8.44 19.11
C LEU A 436 21.38 7.58 20.21
N GLU A 437 22.09 6.51 19.85
CA GLU A 437 22.80 5.63 20.79
C GLU A 437 23.90 6.40 21.54
N GLU A 438 24.71 7.20 20.84
CA GLU A 438 25.75 8.05 21.43
C GLU A 438 25.15 9.10 22.40
N LYS A 439 24.03 9.72 22.02
CA LYS A 439 23.33 10.72 22.84
C LYS A 439 22.66 10.11 24.06
N ALA A 440 21.99 8.97 23.92
CA ALA A 440 21.39 8.24 25.03
C ALA A 440 22.45 7.82 26.06
N GLN A 441 23.61 7.32 25.60
CA GLN A 441 24.75 6.98 26.48
C GLN A 441 25.35 8.21 27.19
N SER A 442 25.23 9.39 26.57
CA SER A 442 25.66 10.66 27.16
C SER A 442 24.63 11.28 28.11
N GLY A 443 23.51 10.60 28.37
CA GLY A 443 22.47 11.04 29.31
C GLY A 443 21.33 11.86 28.70
N VAL A 444 21.30 12.05 27.38
CA VAL A 444 20.20 12.72 26.67
C VAL A 444 18.95 11.84 26.70
N ASP A 445 17.77 12.40 26.99
CA ASP A 445 16.51 11.64 26.96
C ASP A 445 16.05 11.40 25.51
N VAL A 446 16.29 10.19 25.00
CA VAL A 446 15.94 9.84 23.62
C VAL A 446 14.67 8.99 23.58
N ARG A 447 13.66 9.47 22.83
CA ARG A 447 12.36 8.82 22.69
C ARG A 447 11.98 8.62 21.23
N VAL A 448 11.51 7.43 20.89
CA VAL A 448 11.10 7.07 19.53
C VAL A 448 9.70 6.46 19.50
N ILE A 449 8.78 7.07 18.77
CA ILE A 449 7.47 6.53 18.41
C ILE A 449 7.54 6.10 16.94
N PHE A 450 7.10 4.88 16.64
CA PHE A 450 6.85 4.48 15.26
C PHE A 450 5.63 3.59 15.14
N ASP A 451 5.01 3.64 13.97
CA ASP A 451 3.85 2.82 13.67
C ASP A 451 4.25 1.36 13.35
N ASP A 452 3.77 0.40 14.15
CA ASP A 452 4.17 -1.02 14.02
C ASP A 452 3.66 -1.66 12.73
N ILE A 453 2.45 -1.31 12.25
CA ILE A 453 1.94 -1.82 10.98
C ILE A 453 2.67 -1.16 9.80
N GLY A 454 3.04 0.12 9.92
CA GLY A 454 3.77 0.85 8.88
C GLY A 454 5.18 0.27 8.71
N CYS A 455 5.81 -0.07 9.83
CA CYS A 455 7.13 -0.68 9.91
C CYS A 455 7.11 -2.21 9.84
N PHE A 456 5.93 -2.83 9.66
CA PHE A 456 5.72 -4.27 9.80
C PHE A 456 6.55 -5.13 8.83
N MET A 457 6.87 -4.60 7.66
CA MET A 457 7.72 -5.29 6.68
C MET A 457 9.13 -4.70 6.56
N LEU A 458 9.44 -3.67 7.36
CA LEU A 458 10.65 -2.85 7.23
C LEU A 458 11.60 -3.09 8.40
N LEU A 459 11.08 -3.18 9.63
CA LEU A 459 11.88 -3.47 10.83
C LEU A 459 11.89 -4.97 11.19
N PRO A 460 12.91 -5.42 11.95
CA PRO A 460 12.93 -6.74 12.60
C PRO A 460 11.79 -6.91 13.61
N LYS A 461 11.56 -8.17 14.03
CA LYS A 461 10.58 -8.45 15.10
C LYS A 461 11.08 -7.88 16.43
N ASP A 462 10.16 -7.34 17.23
CA ASP A 462 10.43 -6.80 18.56
C ASP A 462 11.50 -5.70 18.58
N TYR A 463 11.61 -4.92 17.49
CA TYR A 463 12.67 -3.92 17.33
C TYR A 463 12.68 -2.82 18.40
N HIS A 464 11.51 -2.48 18.98
CA HIS A 464 11.42 -1.63 20.17
C HIS A 464 12.36 -2.10 21.30
N LYS A 465 12.48 -3.42 21.53
CA LYS A 465 13.39 -3.97 22.55
C LYS A 465 14.87 -3.76 22.22
N THR A 466 15.21 -3.67 20.94
CA THR A 466 16.57 -3.34 20.50
C THR A 466 16.89 -1.90 20.86
N LEU A 467 15.95 -0.97 20.63
CA LEU A 467 16.11 0.44 21.00
C LEU A 467 16.21 0.61 22.52
N GLU A 468 15.33 -0.06 23.29
CA GLU A 468 15.36 -0.01 24.76
C GLU A 468 16.69 -0.50 25.34
N LYS A 469 17.30 -1.55 24.74
CA LYS A 469 18.62 -2.05 25.16
C LYS A 469 19.73 -1.03 24.94
N ALA A 470 19.55 -0.11 24.00
CA ALA A 470 20.48 0.98 23.75
C ALA A 470 20.09 2.26 24.52
N GLN A 471 19.25 2.14 25.56
CA GLN A 471 18.74 3.25 26.39
C GLN A 471 17.87 4.27 25.61
N ILE A 472 17.39 3.90 24.42
CA ILE A 472 16.44 4.69 23.65
C ILE A 472 15.03 4.21 24.02
N LYS A 473 14.26 5.07 24.69
CA LYS A 473 12.87 4.77 25.04
C LYS A 473 12.05 4.66 23.77
N CYS A 474 11.19 3.66 23.68
CA CYS A 474 10.42 3.38 22.48
C CYS A 474 8.96 3.02 22.76
N VAL A 475 8.07 3.57 21.94
CA VAL A 475 6.65 3.26 21.89
C VAL A 475 6.29 2.74 20.50
N LEU A 476 5.56 1.63 20.47
CA LEU A 476 4.93 1.11 19.27
C LEU A 476 3.53 1.72 19.16
N PHE A 477 3.31 2.58 18.18
CA PHE A 477 1.95 3.01 17.87
C PHE A 477 1.16 1.83 17.28
N ASN A 478 0.02 1.54 17.92
CA ASN A 478 -0.95 0.51 17.53
C ASN A 478 -0.30 -0.84 17.13
N PRO A 479 0.27 -1.59 18.10
CA PRO A 479 0.95 -2.86 17.84
C PRO A 479 0.07 -3.82 17.06
N PHE A 480 0.64 -4.50 16.07
CA PHE A 480 -0.12 -5.42 15.24
C PHE A 480 -0.64 -6.60 16.08
N VAL A 481 -1.96 -6.75 16.11
CA VAL A 481 -2.67 -7.88 16.73
C VAL A 481 -3.30 -8.71 15.60
N PRO A 482 -3.13 -10.05 15.57
CA PRO A 482 -3.64 -10.91 14.50
C PRO A 482 -5.14 -11.20 14.67
N VAL A 483 -5.94 -10.15 14.89
CA VAL A 483 -7.40 -10.20 15.06
C VAL A 483 -7.98 -9.05 14.24
N LEU A 484 -9.16 -9.24 13.67
CA LEU A 484 -9.88 -8.17 12.95
C LEU A 484 -10.15 -7.02 13.94
N SER A 485 -9.38 -5.94 13.82
CA SER A 485 -9.46 -4.76 14.69
C SER A 485 -9.54 -3.50 13.85
N THR A 486 -10.49 -2.64 14.18
CA THR A 486 -10.74 -1.37 13.49
C THR A 486 -9.72 -0.28 13.85
N VAL A 487 -9.06 -0.36 15.02
CA VAL A 487 -7.97 0.57 15.38
C VAL A 487 -6.88 0.54 14.32
N GLN A 488 -6.64 -0.62 13.69
CA GLN A 488 -5.61 -0.79 12.67
C GLN A 488 -5.85 0.04 11.41
N ASN A 489 -7.07 0.57 11.22
CA ASN A 489 -7.36 1.49 10.12
C ASN A 489 -6.87 2.91 10.40
N ASN A 490 -6.77 3.29 11.68
CA ASN A 490 -6.22 4.57 12.13
C ASN A 490 -4.72 4.43 12.32
N ARG A 491 -3.96 5.31 11.67
CA ARG A 491 -2.51 5.21 11.53
C ARG A 491 -1.88 6.48 12.04
N ASP A 492 -0.74 6.35 12.68
CA ASP A 492 0.08 7.51 13.02
C ASP A 492 0.89 7.92 11.78
N HIS A 493 0.37 8.87 11.02
CA HIS A 493 1.02 9.35 9.81
C HIS A 493 1.93 10.57 10.09
N ARG A 494 2.09 10.94 11.37
CA ARG A 494 2.92 12.08 11.78
C ARG A 494 4.40 11.79 11.59
N LYS A 495 5.16 12.86 11.36
CA LYS A 495 6.61 12.84 11.10
C LYS A 495 7.19 14.03 11.82
N ILE A 496 7.53 13.85 13.09
CA ILE A 496 8.01 14.90 13.98
C ILE A 496 9.40 14.51 14.48
N ALA A 497 10.34 15.44 14.43
CA ALA A 497 11.59 15.33 15.17
C ALA A 497 11.79 16.59 16.00
N ILE A 498 11.96 16.45 17.31
CA ILE A 498 12.20 17.56 18.24
C ILE A 498 13.55 17.36 18.91
N ILE A 499 14.34 18.43 18.95
CA ILE A 499 15.65 18.48 19.59
C ILE A 499 15.63 19.60 20.63
N ASP A 500 15.79 19.22 21.90
CA ASP A 500 15.90 20.10 23.07
C ASP A 500 14.78 21.14 23.27
N GLY A 501 13.66 20.98 22.56
CA GLY A 501 12.57 21.98 22.52
C GLY A 501 12.94 23.25 21.75
N LEU A 502 14.10 23.27 21.10
CA LEU A 502 14.63 24.41 20.34
C LEU A 502 14.42 24.27 18.84
N VAL A 503 14.41 23.03 18.33
CA VAL A 503 14.26 22.73 16.89
C VAL A 503 13.21 21.65 16.71
N ALA A 504 12.31 21.84 15.74
CA ALA A 504 11.38 20.83 15.26
C ALA A 504 11.49 20.64 13.74
N PHE A 505 11.24 19.42 13.28
CA PHE A 505 11.05 19.10 11.86
C PHE A 505 9.67 18.48 11.65
N THR A 506 8.98 18.87 10.59
CA THR A 506 7.80 18.15 10.05
C THR A 506 7.75 18.21 8.53
N GLY A 507 6.91 17.39 7.89
CA GLY A 507 6.78 17.32 6.43
C GLY A 507 6.42 15.93 5.92
N GLY A 508 6.61 15.65 4.63
CA GLY A 508 6.25 14.37 4.03
C GLY A 508 7.26 13.23 4.24
N ILE A 509 8.50 13.57 4.61
CA ILE A 509 9.68 12.69 4.57
C ILE A 509 9.73 11.70 5.75
N ASN A 510 9.60 10.40 5.45
CA ASN A 510 9.83 9.32 6.42
C ASN A 510 11.33 9.01 6.59
N ILE A 511 11.67 8.08 7.49
CA ILE A 511 13.02 7.56 7.60
C ILE A 511 13.19 6.31 6.73
N GLY A 512 13.88 6.47 5.61
CA GLY A 512 14.25 5.37 4.72
C GLY A 512 15.10 5.84 3.53
N ASP A 513 15.93 4.94 2.99
CA ASP A 513 16.89 5.26 1.93
C ASP A 513 16.25 5.72 0.62
N GLU A 514 14.98 5.41 0.38
CA GLU A 514 14.21 5.91 -0.77
C GLU A 514 13.98 7.42 -0.70
N TYR A 515 13.80 7.99 0.50
CA TYR A 515 13.51 9.41 0.70
C TYR A 515 14.73 10.30 0.49
N ILE A 516 15.93 9.74 0.59
CA ILE A 516 17.22 10.42 0.33
C ILE A 516 17.86 9.95 -0.99
N ASN A 517 17.04 9.37 -1.88
CA ASN A 517 17.43 8.88 -3.20
C ASN A 517 18.65 7.94 -3.23
N ARG A 518 18.91 7.19 -2.15
CA ARG A 518 19.91 6.13 -2.12
C ARG A 518 19.39 4.79 -2.64
N GLU A 519 18.07 4.61 -2.63
CA GLU A 519 17.39 3.52 -3.34
C GLU A 519 16.43 4.10 -4.39
N GLU A 520 16.72 3.88 -5.66
CA GLU A 520 15.86 4.32 -6.76
C GLU A 520 14.76 3.28 -7.05
N ARG A 521 13.61 3.44 -6.39
CA ARG A 521 12.46 2.53 -6.57
C ARG A 521 11.44 3.05 -7.58
N PHE A 522 11.21 4.37 -7.61
CA PHE A 522 10.19 5.03 -8.42
C PHE A 522 10.75 6.24 -9.19
N GLY A 523 12.05 6.21 -9.52
CA GLY A 523 12.79 7.38 -9.98
C GLY A 523 13.19 8.27 -8.80
N HIS A 524 13.39 9.57 -9.08
CA HIS A 524 13.67 10.57 -8.04
C HIS A 524 12.48 10.74 -7.11
N TRP A 525 12.69 10.49 -5.82
CA TRP A 525 11.74 10.75 -4.75
C TRP A 525 11.87 12.21 -4.32
N LYS A 526 10.92 13.04 -4.76
CA LYS A 526 10.85 14.44 -4.36
C LYS A 526 9.87 14.58 -3.22
N ASP A 527 10.34 15.07 -2.09
CA ASP A 527 9.52 15.34 -0.92
C ASP A 527 10.13 16.54 -0.17
N CYS A 528 9.37 17.19 0.70
CA CYS A 528 9.82 18.37 1.41
C CYS A 528 9.51 18.31 2.91
N ALA A 529 10.24 19.13 3.65
CA ALA A 529 10.03 19.36 5.07
C ALA A 529 10.16 20.84 5.42
N ILE A 530 9.73 21.16 6.63
CA ILE A 530 9.96 22.43 7.27
C ILE A 530 10.72 22.17 8.58
N MET A 531 11.81 22.90 8.78
CA MET A 531 12.48 23.01 10.07
C MET A 531 12.01 24.29 10.75
N VAL A 532 11.69 24.19 12.02
CA VAL A 532 11.16 25.28 12.84
C VAL A 532 12.10 25.48 14.02
N LYS A 533 12.52 26.72 14.26
CA LYS A 533 13.36 27.13 15.40
C LYS A 533 12.72 28.30 16.12
N GLY A 534 12.47 28.16 17.42
CA GLY A 534 11.79 29.20 18.21
C GLY A 534 10.55 28.67 18.94
N LYS A 535 9.69 29.58 19.40
CA LYS A 535 8.60 29.27 20.33
C LYS A 535 7.58 28.27 19.77
N ALA A 536 7.37 28.22 18.46
CA ALA A 536 6.42 27.27 17.86
C ALA A 536 6.84 25.80 18.01
N VAL A 537 8.12 25.51 18.30
CA VAL A 537 8.58 24.13 18.58
C VAL A 537 7.79 23.52 19.74
N TRP A 538 7.33 24.34 20.69
CA TRP A 538 6.52 23.90 21.81
C TRP A 538 5.25 23.14 21.39
N SER A 539 4.55 23.60 20.36
CA SER A 539 3.35 22.90 19.90
C SER A 539 3.66 21.51 19.34
N PHE A 540 4.77 21.34 18.61
CA PHE A 540 5.22 20.01 18.18
C PHE A 540 5.63 19.12 19.36
N THR A 541 6.31 19.70 20.37
CA THR A 541 6.66 18.99 21.61
C THR A 541 5.43 18.48 22.33
N VAL A 542 4.39 19.31 22.49
CA VAL A 542 3.13 18.90 23.10
C VAL A 542 2.43 17.81 22.27
N MET A 543 2.39 17.92 20.94
CA MET A 543 1.80 16.88 20.06
C MET A 543 2.48 15.51 20.23
N PHE A 544 3.81 15.50 20.40
CA PHE A 544 4.57 14.29 20.68
C PHE A 544 4.24 13.74 22.07
N LEU A 545 4.26 14.60 23.10
CA LEU A 545 4.01 14.21 24.49
C LEU A 545 2.58 13.69 24.71
N GLN A 546 1.59 14.28 24.05
CA GLN A 546 0.21 13.79 24.06
C GLN A 546 0.15 12.33 23.59
N MET A 547 0.82 12.01 22.48
CA MET A 547 0.86 10.63 21.97
C MET A 547 1.70 9.70 22.84
N TRP A 548 2.86 10.18 23.31
CA TRP A 548 3.72 9.42 24.23
C TRP A 548 2.96 8.98 25.48
N ASN A 549 2.23 9.90 26.12
CA ASN A 549 1.53 9.67 27.38
C ASN A 549 0.28 8.79 27.27
N VAL A 550 -0.23 8.55 26.06
CA VAL A 550 -1.24 7.49 25.87
C VAL A 550 -0.68 6.11 26.16
N PHE A 551 0.60 5.88 25.87
CA PHE A 551 1.25 4.58 26.01
C PHE A 551 2.17 4.49 27.23
N ARG A 552 2.84 5.59 27.59
CA ARG A 552 3.79 5.67 28.71
C ARG A 552 3.56 6.94 29.50
N LYS A 553 3.00 6.80 30.71
CA LYS A 553 2.79 7.90 31.65
C LYS A 553 4.08 8.23 32.41
N ASP A 554 5.11 8.58 31.65
CA ASP A 554 6.44 8.81 32.19
C ASP A 554 6.59 10.25 32.74
N ASP A 555 5.77 11.19 32.28
CA ASP A 555 5.88 12.61 32.62
C ASP A 555 4.59 13.16 33.24
N GLU A 556 4.73 13.89 34.35
CA GLU A 556 3.63 14.61 35.00
C GLU A 556 3.70 16.12 34.75
N ASP A 557 4.92 16.69 34.67
CA ASP A 557 5.16 18.09 34.28
C ASP A 557 5.82 18.15 32.90
N PHE A 558 5.12 18.74 31.94
CA PHE A 558 5.59 18.89 30.58
C PHE A 558 6.49 20.11 30.38
N ASN A 559 6.43 21.11 31.26
CA ASN A 559 7.18 22.35 31.10
C ASN A 559 8.70 22.14 31.14
N ILE A 560 9.18 21.01 31.68
CA ILE A 560 10.60 20.63 31.63
C ILE A 560 11.14 20.50 30.20
N PHE A 561 10.27 20.25 29.22
CA PHE A 561 10.63 20.15 27.79
C PHE A 561 10.47 21.48 27.05
N ARG A 562 10.01 22.54 27.73
CA ARG A 562 9.84 23.86 27.14
C ARG A 562 11.18 24.58 27.15
N ALA A 563 11.66 24.96 25.97
CA ALA A 563 12.85 25.77 25.86
C ALA A 563 12.49 27.26 25.84
N GLU A 564 13.30 28.06 26.53
CA GLU A 564 13.31 29.51 26.32
C GLU A 564 14.12 29.85 25.08
N THR A 565 13.62 30.79 24.29
CA THR A 565 14.23 31.19 23.03
C THR A 565 13.89 32.64 22.72
N GLU A 566 14.91 33.38 22.30
CA GLU A 566 14.84 34.79 21.89
C GLU A 566 14.96 34.93 20.37
N GLU A 567 14.69 33.87 19.61
CA GLU A 567 14.73 33.92 18.14
C GLU A 567 13.83 35.03 17.60
N VAL A 568 14.41 36.05 16.96
CA VAL A 568 13.63 37.10 16.27
C VAL A 568 13.55 36.72 14.81
N SER A 569 12.33 36.59 14.30
CA SER A 569 12.10 36.21 12.90
C SER A 569 10.77 36.76 12.39
N ASP A 570 10.59 36.62 11.08
CA ASP A 570 9.48 37.17 10.32
C ASP A 570 8.28 36.22 10.24
N GLY A 571 7.10 36.84 10.21
CA GLY A 571 5.84 36.15 10.01
C GLY A 571 5.39 35.33 11.22
N PHE A 572 4.50 34.38 10.95
CA PHE A 572 3.80 33.59 11.95
C PHE A 572 3.86 32.12 11.60
N VAL A 573 4.10 31.28 12.59
CA VAL A 573 4.13 29.82 12.46
C VAL A 573 3.12 29.22 13.42
N GLN A 574 2.21 28.42 12.89
CA GLN A 574 1.14 27.75 13.63
C GLN A 574 1.17 26.25 13.36
N PRO A 575 1.90 25.48 14.18
CA PRO A 575 1.84 24.03 14.16
C PRO A 575 0.44 23.56 14.54
N TYR A 576 -0.09 22.59 13.81
CA TYR A 576 -1.38 21.98 14.10
C TYR A 576 -1.32 20.46 13.89
N SER A 577 -2.26 19.76 14.51
CA SER A 577 -2.47 18.33 14.29
C SER A 577 -3.92 18.01 14.03
N ASP A 578 -4.14 16.87 13.39
CA ASP A 578 -5.46 16.30 13.16
C ASP A 578 -5.47 14.86 13.68
N ARG A 579 -6.64 14.40 14.11
CA ARG A 579 -6.81 13.05 14.66
C ARG A 579 -8.18 12.48 14.30
N PRO A 580 -8.27 11.16 14.11
CA PRO A 580 -9.55 10.53 13.84
C PRO A 580 -10.44 10.58 15.09
N LEU A 581 -11.75 10.46 14.87
CA LEU A 581 -12.80 10.22 15.89
C LEU A 581 -13.20 11.39 16.82
N ASP A 582 -12.62 12.58 16.71
CA ASP A 582 -13.08 13.76 17.46
C ASP A 582 -14.16 14.58 16.75
N GLY A 583 -14.43 14.26 15.48
CA GLY A 583 -15.38 14.99 14.64
C GLY A 583 -14.86 16.30 14.08
N LYS A 584 -13.57 16.62 14.26
CA LYS A 584 -12.93 17.85 13.74
C LYS A 584 -12.01 17.49 12.58
N ALA A 585 -12.41 17.78 11.35
CA ALA A 585 -11.52 17.63 10.19
C ALA A 585 -10.59 18.84 10.06
N VAL A 586 -9.58 18.94 10.94
CA VAL A 586 -8.71 20.12 11.06
C VAL A 586 -7.92 20.38 9.78
N VAL A 587 -7.30 19.33 9.20
CA VAL A 587 -6.53 19.45 7.96
C VAL A 587 -7.44 19.85 6.80
N GLU A 588 -8.62 19.22 6.68
CA GLU A 588 -9.61 19.58 5.65
C GLU A 588 -9.94 21.06 5.74
N HIS A 589 -10.22 21.57 6.95
CA HIS A 589 -10.51 22.99 7.14
C HIS A 589 -9.32 23.88 6.75
N VAL A 590 -8.08 23.55 7.14
CA VAL A 590 -6.90 24.33 6.76
C VAL A 590 -6.77 24.42 5.23
N TYR A 591 -6.94 23.30 4.52
CA TYR A 591 -6.87 23.27 3.06
C TYR A 591 -8.03 24.04 2.42
N MET A 592 -9.27 23.79 2.86
CA MET A 592 -10.45 24.51 2.37
C MET A 592 -10.36 26.02 2.62
N SER A 593 -9.78 26.42 3.76
CA SER A 593 -9.57 27.81 4.10
C SER A 593 -8.59 28.48 3.14
N ILE A 594 -7.46 27.83 2.83
CA ILE A 594 -6.48 28.31 1.85
C ILE A 594 -7.12 28.39 0.45
N ILE A 595 -7.81 27.33 0.00
CA ILE A 595 -8.44 27.27 -1.32
C ILE A 595 -9.47 28.40 -1.49
N SER A 596 -10.35 28.57 -0.50
CA SER A 596 -11.48 29.50 -0.58
C SER A 596 -11.09 30.97 -0.41
N ARG A 597 -9.85 31.23 0.03
CA ARG A 597 -9.33 32.58 0.29
C ARG A 597 -8.22 32.98 -0.68
N ALA A 598 -7.89 32.12 -1.64
CA ALA A 598 -6.92 32.43 -2.68
C ALA A 598 -7.45 33.54 -3.59
N CYS A 599 -6.62 34.56 -3.84
CA CYS A 599 -7.00 35.73 -4.66
C CYS A 599 -6.27 35.76 -6.01
N ASP A 600 -4.97 35.51 -6.03
CA ASP A 600 -4.10 35.63 -7.20
C ASP A 600 -3.71 34.25 -7.74
N TYR A 601 -3.22 33.36 -6.86
CA TYR A 601 -2.80 32.02 -7.27
C TYR A 601 -2.91 31.00 -6.13
N LEU A 602 -3.10 29.73 -6.51
CA LEU A 602 -3.15 28.59 -5.59
C LEU A 602 -2.29 27.46 -6.13
N TYR A 603 -1.19 27.15 -5.46
CA TYR A 603 -0.26 26.10 -5.85
C TYR A 603 -0.27 24.94 -4.87
N ILE A 604 -0.53 23.74 -5.39
CA ILE A 604 -0.71 22.53 -4.58
C ILE A 604 0.24 21.44 -5.08
N THR A 605 0.93 20.80 -4.15
CA THR A 605 1.64 19.55 -4.41
C THR A 605 1.09 18.47 -3.51
N THR A 606 0.71 17.32 -4.09
CA THR A 606 0.21 16.17 -3.34
C THR A 606 0.53 14.86 -4.09
N PRO A 607 0.94 13.76 -3.41
CA PRO A 607 1.12 12.47 -4.07
C PRO A 607 -0.18 11.85 -4.55
N TYR A 608 -1.28 12.14 -3.85
CA TYR A 608 -2.60 11.56 -4.09
C TYR A 608 -3.62 12.68 -4.14
N LEU A 609 -4.38 12.75 -5.24
CA LEU A 609 -5.44 13.73 -5.44
C LEU A 609 -6.78 13.00 -5.48
N ILE A 610 -7.23 12.57 -4.31
CA ILE A 610 -8.48 11.83 -4.12
C ILE A 610 -9.41 12.69 -3.29
N LEU A 611 -9.97 13.68 -3.96
CA LEU A 611 -10.66 14.79 -3.34
C LEU A 611 -12.07 14.41 -2.87
N GLU A 612 -12.47 15.02 -1.77
CA GLU A 612 -13.88 15.09 -1.39
C GLU A 612 -14.61 16.14 -2.25
N ASP A 613 -15.92 15.96 -2.43
CA ASP A 613 -16.73 16.74 -3.37
C ASP A 613 -16.69 18.25 -3.09
N SER A 614 -16.68 18.67 -1.82
CA SER A 614 -16.57 20.08 -1.43
C SER A 614 -15.21 20.67 -1.80
N MET A 615 -14.13 19.91 -1.64
CA MET A 615 -12.78 20.34 -2.03
C MET A 615 -12.62 20.41 -3.55
N SER A 616 -13.16 19.43 -4.29
CA SER A 616 -13.21 19.48 -5.76
C SER A 616 -13.97 20.71 -6.25
N SER A 617 -15.14 20.98 -5.64
CA SER A 617 -15.98 22.14 -5.97
C SER A 617 -15.26 23.45 -5.69
N ALA A 618 -14.64 23.61 -4.52
CA ALA A 618 -13.89 24.82 -4.16
C ALA A 618 -12.70 25.08 -5.09
N LEU A 619 -11.96 24.03 -5.49
CA LEU A 619 -10.88 24.18 -6.48
C LEU A 619 -11.41 24.61 -7.84
N CYS A 620 -12.54 24.04 -8.28
CA CYS A 620 -13.19 24.44 -9.53
C CYS A 620 -13.71 25.87 -9.47
N GLU A 621 -14.27 26.30 -8.34
CA GLU A 621 -14.77 27.66 -8.13
C GLU A 621 -13.64 28.68 -8.12
N ALA A 622 -12.55 28.42 -7.39
CA ALA A 622 -11.37 29.28 -7.38
C ALA A 622 -10.83 29.53 -8.80
N ALA A 623 -10.67 28.45 -9.59
CA ALA A 623 -10.22 28.57 -10.98
C ALA A 623 -11.21 29.37 -11.87
N LYS A 624 -12.52 29.14 -11.71
CA LYS A 624 -13.56 29.89 -12.45
C LYS A 624 -13.63 31.37 -12.06
N CYS A 625 -13.30 31.70 -10.82
CA CYS A 625 -13.18 33.07 -10.34
C CYS A 625 -11.91 33.79 -10.83
N GLY A 626 -11.02 33.09 -11.54
CA GLY A 626 -9.83 33.66 -12.17
C GLY A 626 -8.51 33.43 -11.40
N VAL A 627 -8.52 32.69 -10.29
CA VAL A 627 -7.30 32.33 -9.54
C VAL A 627 -6.45 31.37 -10.38
N ASP A 628 -5.13 31.59 -10.46
CA ASP A 628 -4.21 30.66 -11.14
C ASP A 628 -3.96 29.41 -10.29
N VAL A 629 -4.82 28.40 -10.45
CA VAL A 629 -4.73 27.13 -9.72
C VAL A 629 -3.81 26.14 -10.46
N LYS A 630 -2.70 25.74 -9.81
CA LYS A 630 -1.78 24.71 -10.33
C LYS A 630 -1.61 23.57 -9.33
N ILE A 631 -1.73 22.33 -9.81
CA ILE A 631 -1.58 21.13 -8.98
C ILE A 631 -0.49 20.22 -9.56
N ILE A 632 0.52 19.86 -8.76
CA ILE A 632 1.54 18.88 -9.11
C ILE A 632 1.24 17.55 -8.43
N THR A 633 1.29 16.48 -9.22
CA THR A 633 1.06 15.07 -8.83
C THR A 633 2.16 14.17 -9.41
N PRO A 634 2.30 12.90 -8.97
CA PRO A 634 3.30 11.99 -9.52
C PRO A 634 2.97 11.52 -10.94
N HIS A 635 3.99 11.46 -11.81
CA HIS A 635 3.90 10.71 -13.07
C HIS A 635 4.12 9.21 -12.86
N VAL A 636 5.13 8.84 -12.07
CA VAL A 636 5.45 7.45 -11.75
C VAL A 636 4.69 7.04 -10.49
N PRO A 637 3.77 6.05 -10.55
CA PRO A 637 2.98 5.68 -9.39
C PRO A 637 3.72 4.73 -8.44
N ASP A 638 3.60 4.96 -7.13
CA ASP A 638 3.96 3.97 -6.11
C ASP A 638 2.92 2.84 -6.05
N LYS A 639 1.64 3.18 -6.27
CA LYS A 639 0.47 2.30 -6.36
C LYS A 639 -0.37 2.63 -7.58
N ALA A 640 -0.42 1.69 -8.53
CA ALA A 640 -1.10 1.90 -9.81
C ALA A 640 -2.60 2.23 -9.68
N TYR A 641 -3.32 1.61 -8.73
CA TYR A 641 -4.75 1.85 -8.54
C TYR A 641 -5.02 3.24 -7.94
N VAL A 642 -4.23 3.67 -6.95
CA VAL A 642 -4.33 5.03 -6.36
C VAL A 642 -4.06 6.10 -7.42
N HIS A 643 -3.08 5.87 -8.28
CA HIS A 643 -2.79 6.77 -9.40
C HIS A 643 -3.92 6.81 -10.44
N LEU A 644 -4.54 5.65 -10.74
CA LEU A 644 -5.73 5.62 -11.61
C LEU A 644 -6.91 6.39 -11.00
N THR A 645 -7.12 6.29 -9.69
CA THR A 645 -8.13 7.05 -8.94
C THR A 645 -7.81 8.55 -8.96
N THR A 646 -6.56 8.93 -8.69
CA THR A 646 -6.07 10.31 -8.74
C THR A 646 -6.34 10.94 -10.12
N ARG A 647 -5.92 10.26 -11.20
CA ARG A 647 -6.18 10.72 -12.57
C ARG A 647 -7.65 10.78 -12.97
N SER A 648 -8.53 10.13 -12.20
CA SER A 648 -9.96 10.23 -12.46
C SER A 648 -10.47 11.65 -12.20
N TYR A 649 -9.90 12.39 -11.24
CA TYR A 649 -10.32 13.76 -10.87
C TYR A 649 -9.88 14.83 -11.88
N TYR A 650 -8.88 14.54 -12.72
CA TYR A 650 -8.22 15.56 -13.54
C TYR A 650 -9.15 16.21 -14.56
N ALA A 651 -9.99 15.41 -15.24
CA ALA A 651 -10.83 15.92 -16.31
C ALA A 651 -11.84 16.98 -15.82
N GLU A 652 -12.31 16.85 -14.59
CA GLU A 652 -13.25 17.77 -13.94
C GLU A 652 -12.58 19.09 -13.60
N LEU A 653 -11.42 19.01 -12.94
CA LEU A 653 -10.61 20.16 -12.53
C LEU A 653 -10.08 20.95 -13.74
N ILE A 654 -9.53 20.26 -14.75
CA ILE A 654 -8.99 20.89 -15.97
C ILE A 654 -10.07 21.67 -16.72
N LYS A 655 -11.29 21.12 -16.80
CA LYS A 655 -12.43 21.80 -17.43
C LYS A 655 -12.84 23.08 -16.69
N ALA A 656 -12.61 23.14 -15.39
CA ALA A 656 -12.87 24.34 -14.60
C ALA A 656 -11.76 25.39 -14.68
N GLY A 657 -10.62 25.07 -15.33
CA GLY A 657 -9.47 25.98 -15.48
C GLY A 657 -8.26 25.63 -14.62
N VAL A 658 -8.33 24.57 -13.80
CA VAL A 658 -7.19 24.11 -12.99
C VAL A 658 -6.12 23.50 -13.88
N LYS A 659 -4.86 23.92 -13.72
CA LYS A 659 -3.73 23.37 -14.47
C LYS A 659 -3.09 22.23 -13.69
N ILE A 660 -3.10 21.03 -14.25
CA ILE A 660 -2.56 19.83 -13.60
C ILE A 660 -1.24 19.42 -14.26
N TYR A 661 -0.27 19.09 -13.42
CA TYR A 661 1.08 18.72 -13.81
C TYR A 661 1.47 17.38 -13.18
N GLU A 662 2.11 16.51 -13.96
CA GLU A 662 2.68 15.25 -13.48
C GLU A 662 4.22 15.34 -13.46
N TYR A 663 4.82 15.11 -12.29
CA TYR A 663 6.28 15.15 -12.08
C TYR A 663 7.00 14.01 -12.78
N LYS A 664 7.82 14.31 -13.82
CA LYS A 664 8.40 13.28 -14.71
C LYS A 664 9.51 12.46 -14.10
N LYS A 665 10.37 13.07 -13.26
CA LYS A 665 11.62 12.43 -12.83
C LYS A 665 11.41 11.27 -11.85
N GLY A 666 10.22 11.14 -11.27
CA GLY A 666 9.90 10.02 -10.40
C GLY A 666 8.59 10.21 -9.64
N PHE A 667 8.67 10.12 -8.32
CA PHE A 667 7.54 10.21 -7.41
C PHE A 667 7.63 11.46 -6.56
N ILE A 668 6.61 12.32 -6.61
CA ILE A 668 6.51 13.51 -5.77
C ILE A 668 5.59 13.24 -4.58
N HIS A 669 6.14 13.32 -3.37
CA HIS A 669 5.48 13.01 -2.12
C HIS A 669 5.34 14.22 -1.19
N SER A 670 5.68 15.43 -1.65
CA SER A 670 5.40 16.67 -0.92
C SER A 670 3.88 16.87 -0.71
N LYS A 671 3.51 17.46 0.42
CA LYS A 671 2.13 17.88 0.74
C LYS A 671 2.13 19.35 1.10
N VAL A 672 1.88 20.19 0.11
CA VAL A 672 2.02 21.64 0.22
C VAL A 672 0.82 22.32 -0.41
N PHE A 673 0.26 23.29 0.31
CA PHE A 673 -0.76 24.21 -0.18
C PHE A 673 -0.24 25.63 0.01
N LEU A 674 -0.10 26.40 -1.08
CA LEU A 674 0.51 27.73 -1.11
C LEU A 674 -0.43 28.72 -1.81
N SER A 675 -0.62 29.91 -1.24
CA SER A 675 -1.47 30.96 -1.82
C SER A 675 -0.87 32.37 -1.65
N ASP A 676 -0.98 33.16 -2.73
CA ASP A 676 -0.84 34.63 -2.78
C ASP A 676 0.40 35.25 -2.11
N ASP A 677 1.53 34.55 -2.05
CA ASP A 677 2.74 34.94 -1.34
C ASP A 677 2.52 35.25 0.17
N LYS A 678 1.36 34.85 0.71
CA LYS A 678 0.90 35.20 2.06
C LYS A 678 0.83 34.01 3.00
N THR A 679 0.41 32.85 2.51
CA THR A 679 0.15 31.68 3.34
C THR A 679 0.63 30.39 2.70
N ALA A 680 1.16 29.49 3.52
CA ALA A 680 1.44 28.11 3.10
C ALA A 680 1.16 27.12 4.23
N SER A 681 0.71 25.92 3.87
CA SER A 681 0.69 24.76 4.76
C SER A 681 1.65 23.70 4.22
N ILE A 682 2.53 23.21 5.10
CA ILE A 682 3.43 22.07 4.85
C ILE A 682 3.21 21.06 5.98
N GLY A 683 3.05 19.79 5.64
CA GLY A 683 2.83 18.77 6.66
C GLY A 683 2.87 17.35 6.12
N THR A 684 2.19 16.47 6.85
CA THR A 684 2.16 15.03 6.60
C THR A 684 0.95 14.58 5.77
N ALA A 685 -0.13 15.37 5.78
CA ALA A 685 -1.42 14.99 5.23
C ALA A 685 -1.51 15.13 3.71
N ASN A 686 -1.97 14.10 3.02
CA ASN A 686 -2.28 14.15 1.59
C ASN A 686 -3.66 14.77 1.34
N ALA A 687 -3.93 15.15 0.08
CA ALA A 687 -5.28 15.47 -0.38
C ALA A 687 -6.10 14.20 -0.72
N ASP A 688 -6.27 13.32 0.29
CA ASP A 688 -7.06 12.09 0.20
C ASP A 688 -7.90 11.84 1.47
N TYR A 689 -8.94 11.01 1.36
CA TYR A 689 -9.84 10.71 2.47
C TYR A 689 -9.14 10.11 3.71
N ARG A 690 -8.03 9.38 3.54
CA ARG A 690 -7.35 8.75 4.67
C ARG A 690 -6.61 9.76 5.52
N SER A 691 -5.84 10.64 4.87
CA SER A 691 -5.17 11.72 5.57
C SER A 691 -6.16 12.73 6.16
N LEU A 692 -7.26 13.03 5.46
CA LEU A 692 -8.22 14.03 5.92
C LEU A 692 -9.13 13.55 7.06
N TYR A 693 -9.36 12.24 7.23
CA TYR A 693 -10.39 11.75 8.17
C TYR A 693 -10.00 10.52 9.01
N LEU A 694 -8.93 9.78 8.66
CA LEU A 694 -8.62 8.49 9.28
C LEU A 694 -7.25 8.45 9.97
N HIS A 695 -6.35 9.38 9.69
CA HIS A 695 -4.98 9.35 10.19
C HIS A 695 -4.71 10.45 11.19
N PHE A 696 -3.79 10.16 12.12
CA PHE A 696 -3.17 11.22 12.88
C PHE A 696 -2.20 11.92 11.94
N GLU A 697 -2.38 13.22 11.77
CA GLU A 697 -1.60 14.05 10.86
C GLU A 697 -1.10 15.29 11.60
N CYS A 698 -0.05 15.93 11.08
CA CYS A 698 0.39 17.23 11.56
C CYS A 698 0.93 18.10 10.42
N GLY A 699 1.00 19.39 10.69
CA GLY A 699 1.56 20.36 9.75
C GLY A 699 1.91 21.66 10.43
N ALA A 700 2.53 22.56 9.66
CA ALA A 700 2.76 23.94 10.01
C ALA A 700 2.03 24.83 9.01
N LEU A 701 1.10 25.64 9.50
CA LEU A 701 0.54 26.76 8.75
C LEU A 701 1.46 27.97 8.99
N ILE A 702 1.94 28.58 7.92
CA ILE A 702 2.83 29.74 7.99
C ILE A 702 2.20 30.94 7.27
N HIS A 703 2.36 32.13 7.84
CA HIS A 703 1.86 33.38 7.30
C HIS A 703 2.96 34.45 7.28
N GLY A 704 3.11 35.16 6.16
CA GLY A 704 4.04 36.29 6.04
C GLY A 704 5.54 35.96 6.21
N CYS A 705 5.91 34.68 6.31
CA CYS A 705 7.31 34.26 6.39
C CYS A 705 7.98 34.29 5.00
N LYS A 706 9.24 34.73 4.93
CA LYS A 706 10.07 34.70 3.70
C LYS A 706 10.16 33.30 3.07
N THR A 707 10.07 32.27 3.89
CA THR A 707 10.06 30.85 3.50
C THR A 707 8.96 30.52 2.50
N ILE A 708 7.88 31.30 2.46
CA ILE A 708 6.81 31.18 1.45
C ILE A 708 7.35 31.39 0.04
N TYR A 709 8.31 32.31 -0.15
CA TYR A 709 8.96 32.53 -1.43
C TYR A 709 9.88 31.37 -1.83
N ASP A 710 10.54 30.73 -0.87
CA ASP A 710 11.36 29.53 -1.14
C ASP A 710 10.49 28.35 -1.59
N ILE A 711 9.32 28.16 -0.95
CA ILE A 711 8.32 27.16 -1.34
C ILE A 711 7.83 27.44 -2.77
N LYS A 712 7.49 28.69 -3.07
CA LYS A 712 7.04 29.09 -4.41
C LYS A 712 8.12 28.84 -5.46
N LYS A 713 9.37 29.20 -5.15
CA LYS A 713 10.52 28.98 -6.03
C LYS A 713 10.69 27.50 -6.33
N ASP A 714 10.70 26.63 -5.31
CA ASP A 714 10.80 25.19 -5.52
C ASP A 714 9.62 24.63 -6.33
N PHE A 715 8.40 25.13 -6.10
CA PHE A 715 7.23 24.74 -6.88
C PHE A 715 7.40 25.07 -8.36
N LEU A 716 7.84 26.29 -8.68
CA LEU A 716 8.06 26.74 -10.06
C LEU A 716 9.21 25.98 -10.74
N GLU A 717 10.33 25.77 -10.04
CA GLU A 717 11.45 24.95 -10.55
C GLU A 717 11.01 23.50 -10.80
N THR A 718 10.15 22.96 -9.94
CA THR A 718 9.58 21.62 -10.11
C THR A 718 8.63 21.54 -11.31
N LEU A 719 7.93 22.64 -11.61
CA LEU A 719 7.02 22.73 -12.75
C LEU A 719 7.75 22.51 -14.07
N ASP A 720 8.99 23.00 -14.20
CA ASP A 720 9.84 22.82 -15.38
C ASP A 720 10.20 21.34 -15.63
N GLU A 721 10.15 20.52 -14.58
CA GLU A 721 10.39 19.07 -14.62
C GLU A 721 9.10 18.25 -14.84
N CYS A 722 7.94 18.91 -14.94
CA CYS A 722 6.64 18.25 -15.06
C CYS A 722 6.16 18.11 -16.51
N ILE A 723 5.10 17.32 -16.71
CA ILE A 723 4.25 17.36 -17.91
C ILE A 723 2.95 18.02 -17.53
N GLU A 724 2.55 19.06 -18.26
CA GLU A 724 1.19 19.55 -18.19
C GLU A 724 0.24 18.48 -18.77
N ILE A 725 -0.81 18.16 -18.02
CA ILE A 725 -1.86 17.23 -18.45
C ILE A 725 -2.99 18.04 -19.08
N LYS A 726 -3.28 17.74 -20.34
CA LYS A 726 -4.37 18.38 -21.08
C LYS A 726 -5.63 17.53 -21.03
N GLU A 727 -6.77 18.13 -21.34
CA GLU A 727 -8.05 17.40 -21.40
C GLU A 727 -7.98 16.20 -22.37
N SER A 728 -7.20 16.30 -23.45
CA SER A 728 -6.95 15.19 -24.38
C SER A 728 -6.32 13.96 -23.72
N ASP A 729 -5.45 14.17 -22.72
CA ASP A 729 -4.73 13.10 -22.00
C ASP A 729 -5.63 12.39 -20.98
N CYS A 730 -6.76 13.01 -20.63
CA CYS A 730 -7.81 12.43 -19.82
C CYS A 730 -8.76 11.53 -20.62
N LYS A 731 -8.72 11.56 -21.96
CA LYS A 731 -9.55 10.67 -22.79
C LYS A 731 -9.06 9.23 -22.67
N ARG A 732 -9.94 8.36 -22.19
CA ARG A 732 -9.67 6.93 -22.00
C ARG A 732 -10.75 6.09 -22.66
N ASN A 733 -10.39 4.85 -23.01
CA ASN A 733 -11.36 3.89 -23.53
C ASN A 733 -12.47 3.59 -22.49
N LEU A 734 -13.61 3.08 -22.96
CA LEU A 734 -14.78 2.83 -22.12
C LEU A 734 -14.46 1.97 -20.89
N PHE A 735 -13.65 0.92 -21.08
CA PHE A 735 -13.23 0.02 -20.02
C PHE A 735 -12.49 0.74 -18.88
N MET A 736 -11.48 1.57 -19.21
CA MET A 736 -10.74 2.33 -18.21
C MET A 736 -11.62 3.37 -17.50
N ARG A 737 -12.59 3.97 -18.20
CA ARG A 737 -13.55 4.89 -17.58
C ARG A 737 -14.45 4.19 -16.57
N ILE A 738 -14.88 2.96 -16.86
CA ILE A 738 -15.66 2.14 -15.91
C ILE A 738 -14.80 1.82 -14.68
N ILE A 739 -13.55 1.39 -14.87
CA ILE A 739 -12.63 1.13 -13.76
C ILE A 739 -12.45 2.37 -12.90
N GLN A 740 -12.18 3.54 -13.49
CA GLN A 740 -12.01 4.78 -12.73
C GLN A 740 -13.27 5.17 -11.92
N ARG A 741 -14.47 4.97 -12.48
CA ARG A 741 -15.73 5.22 -11.76
C ARG A 741 -15.93 4.26 -10.60
N LEU A 742 -15.61 2.97 -10.79
CA LEU A 742 -15.63 1.99 -9.71
C LEU A 742 -14.60 2.34 -8.63
N LEU A 743 -13.39 2.78 -9.01
CA LEU A 743 -12.38 3.21 -8.06
C LEU A 743 -12.81 4.47 -7.29
N ARG A 744 -13.45 5.45 -7.95
CA ARG A 744 -14.03 6.63 -7.27
C ARG A 744 -15.07 6.24 -6.22
N LEU A 745 -15.92 5.24 -6.50
CA LEU A 745 -16.89 4.74 -5.51
C LEU A 745 -16.19 4.22 -4.24
N PHE A 746 -15.00 3.62 -4.37
CA PHE A 746 -14.22 3.12 -3.24
C PHE A 746 -13.17 4.10 -2.73
N ALA A 747 -13.10 5.32 -3.28
CA ALA A 747 -12.13 6.34 -2.88
C ALA A 747 -12.13 6.64 -1.37
N PRO A 748 -13.28 6.69 -0.67
CA PRO A 748 -13.29 6.93 0.78
C PRO A 748 -12.65 5.81 1.62
N LEU A 749 -12.35 4.65 1.02
CA LEU A 749 -11.69 3.53 1.67
C LEU A 749 -10.19 3.44 1.30
N MET A 750 -9.70 4.23 0.33
CA MET A 750 -8.38 4.10 -0.29
C MET A 750 -7.31 4.99 0.30
#